data_AF-A0A1H0J2V8-F1
#
_entry.id   AF-A0A1H0J2V8-F1
#
_cell.length_a   1.000
_cell.length_b   1.000
_cell.length_c   1.000
_cell.angle_alpha   90.00
_cell.angle_beta   90.00
_cell.angle_gamma   90.00
#
_symmetry.space_group_name_H-M   'P 1'
#
loop_
_entity.id
_entity.type
_entity.pdbx_description
1 polymer ?
#
loop_
_entity_poly.entity_id
_entity_poly.type
_entity_poly.pdbx_seq_one_letter_code
_entity_poly.pdbx_strand_id
1 'polypeptide(L)'
;MASKKPGKLVKAAVEKAVDKVTEMVNPPIPGVPNSEPPSLDEPTEPRAPLPPKPDQTGPETVSPTGAPTGAPKLSMGQQGEFLTTSAGARLYDTDHSLKAGERGPTLLQDHHLREKIMHFDHERIPERVVHARGYGAHGTFVGYGTASNVCKAAFLGDGVETQVFVRFSTVLGSRGSADTVRDTRGFATKFYTQEGNFDLVGNNIPVFFIQDGIKFPDVIHAGKPHPDREIPQAQSAHDTFWDFVSTHTEATHHVMWNMSDRGIPRSYRTMEGFGVHTFRLVNAEGGTTLAKFHWKPKLGVHSLVWEEAQMINGIDPDFHRRDLADAIESGAHPQWELGVQLFPDTPRQTFEGIDLLDSTKFVPEELAPVQPIGLLTLNRNTMNFFAETEQVAFHLGNLVPGIDVTDDPLFQSRLFSYLDTQLTRLAGPNFNQIPINRPHAPVNDMFRDGYHQHAVHAGVAPYKPNTLDGGNPFEASAADRPFVEVAQPLPKAAKVRQSPASFSDHYTQPRLFWLSLSPVEKEHLVRAFTFELGKCYEQAIKERQLRVLANVDPTLCAEVAKGLGLPAPAPAVQPKKVAPSPALSQVGKTWPTDGRMIGIVVDPADLDGVRTVRETILAAGMVPLLIAPTGGPIGDSGLVAQRTFLTARSVEFDALLLAGSPPPGPDAAPARDAKAGAPGGLVDPRVVLMVQECFRHAKAIGAWGAGQAALEASGVAGAGIAVGDDATKVLGEVAALLGAHRVWERFPATIS
;
A
#
# COMPACT_ATOMS: atom_id res chain seq x y z
N MET A 1 -23.92 47.64 -14.90
CA MET A 1 -24.85 46.48 -14.88
C MET A 1 -25.03 45.98 -16.31
N ALA A 2 -24.27 44.95 -16.71
CA ALA A 2 -24.38 44.37 -18.05
C ALA A 2 -25.37 43.20 -18.01
N SER A 3 -26.44 43.27 -18.81
CA SER A 3 -27.46 42.22 -18.89
C SER A 3 -26.86 40.92 -19.44
N LYS A 4 -26.67 39.92 -18.58
CA LYS A 4 -26.40 38.54 -19.00
C LYS A 4 -27.64 38.04 -19.74
N LYS A 5 -27.52 37.85 -21.06
CA LYS A 5 -28.61 37.34 -21.92
C LYS A 5 -29.09 35.97 -21.40
N PRO A 6 -30.39 35.80 -21.10
CA PRO A 6 -30.95 34.56 -20.52
C PRO A 6 -30.60 33.28 -21.31
N GLY A 7 -30.49 33.38 -22.64
CA GLY A 7 -30.18 32.24 -23.51
C GLY A 7 -28.81 31.59 -23.26
N LYS A 8 -27.78 32.33 -22.79
CA LYS A 8 -26.48 31.73 -22.44
C LYS A 8 -26.53 30.94 -21.14
N LEU A 9 -27.34 31.38 -20.18
CA LEU A 9 -27.51 30.69 -18.89
C LEU A 9 -28.33 29.40 -19.07
N VAL A 10 -29.36 29.43 -19.91
CA VAL A 10 -30.14 28.22 -20.25
C VAL A 10 -29.29 27.22 -21.02
N LYS A 11 -28.48 27.68 -22.01
CA LYS A 11 -27.59 26.79 -22.75
C LYS A 11 -26.54 26.13 -21.83
N ALA A 12 -25.89 26.91 -20.95
CA ALA A 12 -24.92 26.37 -20.00
C ALA A 12 -25.56 25.41 -18.97
N ALA A 13 -26.81 25.66 -18.55
CA ALA A 13 -27.53 24.76 -17.66
C ALA A 13 -27.94 23.45 -18.36
N VAL A 14 -28.30 23.52 -19.65
CA VAL A 14 -28.60 22.34 -20.48
C VAL A 14 -27.33 21.56 -20.78
N GLU A 15 -26.24 22.21 -21.17
CA GLU A 15 -24.91 21.58 -21.36
C GLU A 15 -24.47 20.89 -20.07
N LYS A 16 -24.54 21.57 -18.92
CA LYS A 16 -24.20 20.98 -17.61
C LYS A 16 -25.12 19.82 -17.19
N ALA A 17 -26.40 19.85 -17.58
CA ALA A 17 -27.32 18.75 -17.34
C ALA A 17 -27.05 17.57 -18.26
N VAL A 18 -26.69 17.83 -19.52
CA VAL A 18 -26.25 16.80 -20.48
C VAL A 18 -24.94 16.18 -20.03
N ASP A 19 -23.94 16.97 -19.64
CA ASP A 19 -22.66 16.49 -19.10
C ASP A 19 -22.87 15.61 -17.88
N LYS A 20 -23.76 16.03 -16.96
CA LYS A 20 -24.10 15.23 -15.77
C LYS A 20 -24.83 13.94 -16.11
N VAL A 21 -25.69 13.93 -17.13
CA VAL A 21 -26.34 12.71 -17.64
C VAL A 21 -25.33 11.82 -18.36
N THR A 22 -24.40 12.40 -19.12
CA THR A 22 -23.32 11.67 -19.80
C THR A 22 -22.32 11.07 -18.80
N GLU A 23 -21.98 11.78 -17.73
CA GLU A 23 -21.20 11.25 -16.59
C GLU A 23 -21.96 10.13 -15.85
N MET A 24 -23.28 10.21 -15.74
CA MET A 24 -24.09 9.14 -15.14
C MET A 24 -24.19 7.89 -16.04
N VAL A 25 -24.19 8.06 -17.36
CA VAL A 25 -24.28 6.95 -18.34
C VAL A 25 -22.90 6.37 -18.68
N ASN A 26 -21.85 7.20 -18.64
CA ASN A 26 -20.46 6.84 -18.83
C ASN A 26 -19.62 7.43 -17.68
N PRO A 27 -19.63 6.82 -16.48
CA PRO A 27 -18.80 7.31 -15.39
C PRO A 27 -17.35 7.37 -15.87
N PRO A 28 -16.65 8.49 -15.63
CA PRO A 28 -15.26 8.63 -16.01
C PRO A 28 -14.47 7.53 -15.31
N ILE A 29 -13.68 6.80 -16.10
CA ILE A 29 -12.76 5.82 -15.54
C ILE A 29 -11.70 6.58 -14.74
N PRO A 30 -11.35 6.10 -13.54
CA PRO A 30 -10.33 6.73 -12.74
C PRO A 30 -8.99 6.82 -13.49
N GLY A 31 -8.14 7.75 -13.08
CA GLY A 31 -6.85 8.00 -13.71
C GLY A 31 -6.87 9.12 -14.76
N VAL A 32 -7.93 9.92 -14.85
CA VAL A 32 -7.88 11.15 -15.67
C VAL A 32 -6.82 12.12 -15.11
N PRO A 33 -5.98 12.74 -15.94
CA PRO A 33 -4.86 13.55 -15.45
C PRO A 33 -5.26 14.85 -14.74
N ASN A 34 -6.43 15.42 -15.07
CA ASN A 34 -6.82 16.74 -14.58
C ASN A 34 -8.34 16.89 -14.45
N SER A 35 -8.78 17.98 -13.82
CA SER A 35 -10.20 18.31 -13.57
C SER A 35 -10.95 18.76 -14.83
N GLU A 36 -10.24 19.18 -15.87
CA GLU A 36 -10.78 19.55 -17.18
C GLU A 36 -9.97 18.86 -18.29
N PRO A 37 -10.62 18.42 -19.40
CA PRO A 37 -9.90 17.90 -20.56
C PRO A 37 -9.08 19.00 -21.26
N PRO A 38 -7.95 18.64 -21.91
CA PRO A 38 -7.15 19.61 -22.66
C PRO A 38 -7.87 20.07 -23.94
N SER A 39 -7.60 21.30 -24.39
CA SER A 39 -7.97 21.76 -25.73
C SER A 39 -7.07 21.10 -26.79
N LEU A 40 -7.62 20.91 -28.00
CA LEU A 40 -6.82 20.48 -29.15
C LEU A 40 -5.83 21.57 -29.56
N ASP A 41 -6.30 22.82 -29.61
CA ASP A 41 -5.47 23.98 -29.91
C ASP A 41 -4.63 24.38 -28.70
N GLU A 42 -3.42 24.87 -28.96
CA GLU A 42 -2.53 25.42 -27.93
C GLU A 42 -3.20 26.60 -27.21
N PRO A 43 -3.29 26.59 -25.88
CA PRO A 43 -3.78 27.74 -25.13
C PRO A 43 -2.81 28.92 -25.26
N THR A 44 -3.28 30.04 -25.83
CA THR A 44 -2.47 31.27 -26.04
C THR A 44 -2.86 32.43 -25.12
N GLU A 45 -3.97 32.31 -24.41
CA GLU A 45 -4.47 33.33 -23.49
C GLU A 45 -4.19 32.91 -22.04
N PRO A 46 -3.65 33.82 -21.19
CA PRO A 46 -3.45 33.55 -19.78
C PRO A 46 -4.76 33.17 -19.07
N ARG A 47 -4.71 32.16 -18.22
CA ARG A 47 -5.80 31.82 -17.29
C ARG A 47 -5.24 31.31 -15.98
N ALA A 48 -6.07 31.37 -14.94
CA ALA A 48 -5.72 30.81 -13.63
C ALA A 48 -5.46 29.29 -13.71
N PRO A 49 -4.67 28.72 -12.78
CA PRO A 49 -4.45 27.28 -12.70
C PRO A 49 -5.77 26.51 -12.57
N LEU A 50 -5.81 25.31 -13.14
CA LEU A 50 -6.95 24.41 -12.98
C LEU A 50 -7.12 24.00 -11.52
N PRO A 51 -8.37 23.86 -11.03
CA PRO A 51 -8.61 23.33 -9.70
C PRO A 51 -8.14 21.86 -9.64
N PRO A 52 -7.75 21.34 -8.46
CA PRO A 52 -7.48 19.92 -8.30
C PRO A 52 -8.73 19.09 -8.59
N LYS A 53 -8.53 17.79 -8.84
CA LYS A 53 -9.65 16.85 -9.01
C LYS A 53 -10.47 16.72 -7.71
N PRO A 54 -11.76 16.36 -7.79
CA PRO A 54 -12.62 16.24 -6.61
C PRO A 54 -12.12 15.27 -5.53
N ASP A 55 -11.36 14.25 -5.92
CA ASP A 55 -10.76 13.26 -5.04
C ASP A 55 -9.44 13.73 -4.40
N GLN A 56 -8.88 14.87 -4.82
CA GLN A 56 -7.58 15.35 -4.36
C GLN A 56 -7.72 16.42 -3.26
N THR A 57 -6.88 16.31 -2.22
CA THR A 57 -6.69 17.37 -1.22
C THR A 57 -5.22 17.53 -0.88
N GLY A 58 -4.82 18.76 -0.56
CA GLY A 58 -3.55 19.02 0.12
C GLY A 58 -3.67 18.81 1.63
N PRO A 59 -2.55 18.94 2.36
CA PRO A 59 -2.53 18.93 3.82
C PRO A 59 -3.42 20.03 4.43
N GLU A 60 -3.79 19.86 5.70
CA GLU A 60 -4.47 20.93 6.44
C GLU A 60 -3.58 22.17 6.54
N THR A 61 -4.21 23.34 6.46
CA THR A 61 -3.51 24.63 6.54
C THR A 61 -3.26 24.99 8.00
N VAL A 62 -2.30 24.30 8.61
CA VAL A 62 -1.75 24.62 9.92
C VAL A 62 -0.40 25.32 9.76
N SER A 63 -0.14 26.29 10.64
CA SER A 63 1.16 26.95 10.74
C SER A 63 2.25 25.94 11.15
N PRO A 64 3.55 26.26 10.97
CA PRO A 64 4.65 25.43 11.48
C PRO A 64 4.56 25.10 12.97
N THR A 65 3.81 25.89 13.76
CA THR A 65 3.56 25.66 15.20
C THR A 65 2.18 25.06 15.49
N GLY A 66 1.51 24.48 14.48
CA GLY A 66 0.26 23.73 14.64
C GLY A 66 -1.02 24.56 14.79
N ALA A 67 -0.93 25.89 14.79
CA ALA A 67 -2.12 26.75 14.81
C ALA A 67 -2.87 26.73 13.46
N PRO A 68 -4.21 26.57 13.43
CA PRO A 68 -5.00 26.70 12.21
C PRO A 68 -4.86 28.11 11.61
N THR A 69 -4.58 28.20 10.30
CA THR A 69 -4.45 29.50 9.63
C THR A 69 -5.78 30.04 9.09
N GLY A 70 -6.78 29.17 8.93
CA GLY A 70 -8.05 29.49 8.26
C GLY A 70 -7.93 29.72 6.75
N ALA A 71 -6.73 29.56 6.18
CA ALA A 71 -6.53 29.72 4.75
C ALA A 71 -7.16 28.54 3.98
N PRO A 72 -7.75 28.76 2.80
CA PRO A 72 -8.10 27.67 1.91
C PRO A 72 -6.86 26.81 1.58
N LYS A 73 -7.02 25.49 1.46
CA LYS A 73 -5.91 24.58 1.11
C LYS A 73 -5.20 24.96 -0.19
N LEU A 74 -5.96 25.45 -1.18
CA LEU A 74 -5.43 25.92 -2.46
C LEU A 74 -4.51 27.15 -2.33
N SER A 75 -4.61 27.90 -1.22
CA SER A 75 -3.74 29.05 -0.99
C SER A 75 -2.26 28.67 -0.83
N MET A 76 -1.97 27.39 -0.58
CA MET A 76 -0.60 26.85 -0.51
C MET A 76 0.00 26.52 -1.89
N GLY A 77 -0.79 26.61 -2.97
CA GLY A 77 -0.37 26.34 -4.35
C GLY A 77 -0.15 27.60 -5.19
N GLN A 78 0.08 27.39 -6.49
CA GLN A 78 0.19 28.47 -7.48
C GLN A 78 -1.16 29.16 -7.71
N GLN A 79 -1.18 30.48 -7.82
CA GLN A 79 -2.41 31.30 -7.94
C GLN A 79 -2.45 32.23 -9.16
N GLY A 80 -1.32 32.43 -9.85
CA GLY A 80 -1.20 33.41 -10.94
C GLY A 80 -1.37 32.81 -12.33
N GLU A 81 -1.66 33.68 -13.30
CA GLU A 81 -1.82 33.33 -14.73
C GLU A 81 -0.50 33.33 -15.52
N PHE A 82 0.56 33.91 -14.93
CA PHE A 82 1.84 34.13 -15.61
C PHE A 82 2.93 33.27 -14.97
N LEU A 83 3.82 32.75 -15.81
CA LEU A 83 5.07 32.11 -15.37
C LEU A 83 5.98 33.15 -14.69
N THR A 84 6.57 32.77 -13.56
CA THR A 84 7.49 33.61 -12.81
C THR A 84 8.77 32.88 -12.42
N THR A 85 9.80 33.64 -12.07
CA THR A 85 10.94 33.16 -11.26
C THR A 85 10.48 32.77 -9.85
N SER A 86 11.33 32.10 -9.08
CA SER A 86 11.02 31.75 -7.67
C SER A 86 10.84 33.00 -6.78
N ALA A 87 11.43 34.12 -7.18
CA ALA A 87 11.26 35.43 -6.55
C ALA A 87 10.03 36.22 -7.04
N GLY A 88 9.20 35.66 -7.93
CA GLY A 88 7.94 36.25 -8.38
C GLY A 88 8.05 37.22 -9.58
N ALA A 89 9.20 37.31 -10.26
CA ALA A 89 9.34 38.14 -11.46
C ALA A 89 8.75 37.43 -12.68
N ARG A 90 7.89 38.10 -13.46
CA ARG A 90 7.27 37.53 -14.67
C ARG A 90 8.31 37.30 -15.77
N LEU A 91 8.16 36.19 -16.49
CA LEU A 91 9.03 35.81 -17.60
C LEU A 91 8.32 36.00 -18.93
N TYR A 92 9.05 36.50 -19.93
CA TYR A 92 8.53 36.70 -21.29
C TYR A 92 8.87 35.53 -22.23
N ASP A 93 9.86 34.72 -21.88
CA ASP A 93 10.34 33.56 -22.65
C ASP A 93 11.01 32.57 -21.71
N THR A 94 10.76 31.27 -21.90
CA THR A 94 11.45 30.17 -21.20
C THR A 94 11.97 29.08 -22.14
N ASP A 95 11.76 29.23 -23.45
CA ASP A 95 12.17 28.25 -24.46
C ASP A 95 13.59 28.55 -24.94
N HIS A 96 14.03 29.80 -24.79
CA HIS A 96 15.36 30.25 -25.21
C HIS A 96 16.17 30.79 -24.03
N SER A 97 17.44 30.40 -23.97
CA SER A 97 18.43 31.07 -23.11
C SER A 97 18.82 32.43 -23.70
N LEU A 98 19.19 33.38 -22.84
CA LEU A 98 19.79 34.65 -23.22
C LEU A 98 21.18 34.44 -23.83
N LYS A 99 21.40 34.94 -25.04
CA LYS A 99 22.63 34.75 -25.82
C LYS A 99 23.20 36.07 -26.35
N ALA A 100 24.50 36.09 -26.65
CA ALA A 100 25.14 37.18 -27.41
C ALA A 100 24.85 37.07 -28.92
N GLY A 101 23.61 37.39 -29.31
CA GLY A 101 23.09 37.18 -30.66
C GLY A 101 22.43 35.81 -30.83
N GLU A 102 21.56 35.66 -31.85
CA GLU A 102 20.72 34.47 -32.05
C GLU A 102 21.52 33.15 -32.09
N ARG A 103 22.72 33.19 -32.69
CA ARG A 103 23.65 32.05 -32.80
C ARG A 103 24.87 32.16 -31.88
N GLY A 104 24.85 33.11 -30.94
CA GLY A 104 25.95 33.36 -30.02
C GLY A 104 25.94 32.45 -28.79
N PRO A 105 26.97 32.55 -27.94
CA PRO A 105 27.03 31.81 -26.68
C PRO A 105 25.95 32.27 -25.70
N THR A 106 25.47 31.34 -24.87
CA THR A 106 24.62 31.63 -23.71
C THR A 106 25.37 32.47 -22.68
N LEU A 107 24.68 33.43 -22.07
CA LEU A 107 25.27 34.38 -21.12
C LEU A 107 25.02 33.95 -19.68
N LEU A 108 26.06 33.99 -18.84
CA LEU A 108 25.93 33.67 -17.41
C LEU A 108 24.99 34.63 -16.66
N GLN A 109 24.76 35.84 -17.18
CA GLN A 109 23.81 36.79 -16.59
C GLN A 109 22.34 36.35 -16.71
N ASP A 110 22.04 35.32 -17.52
CA ASP A 110 20.72 34.71 -17.61
C ASP A 110 20.33 34.11 -16.24
N HIS A 111 19.50 34.83 -15.51
CA HIS A 111 19.09 34.44 -14.16
C HIS A 111 18.03 33.34 -14.20
N HIS A 112 17.13 33.35 -15.18
CA HIS A 112 16.09 32.34 -15.32
C HIS A 112 16.69 30.98 -15.68
N LEU A 113 17.62 30.93 -16.64
CA LEU A 113 18.34 29.70 -16.97
C LEU A 113 19.01 29.10 -15.73
N ARG A 114 19.79 29.91 -14.99
CA ARG A 114 20.51 29.43 -13.81
C ARG A 114 19.57 28.92 -12.74
N GLU A 115 18.50 29.67 -12.43
CA GLU A 115 17.54 29.28 -11.40
C GLU A 115 16.76 28.01 -11.77
N LYS A 116 16.23 27.93 -12.99
CA LYS A 116 15.47 26.77 -13.48
C LYS A 116 16.30 25.49 -13.46
N ILE A 117 17.54 25.54 -13.98
CA ILE A 117 18.45 24.38 -14.00
C ILE A 117 18.92 24.03 -12.58
N MET A 118 19.30 25.02 -11.77
CA MET A 118 19.69 24.76 -10.38
C MET A 118 18.57 24.08 -9.60
N HIS A 119 17.32 24.53 -9.73
CA HIS A 119 16.21 23.88 -9.03
C HIS A 119 16.01 22.44 -9.52
N PHE A 120 16.01 22.21 -10.84
CA PHE A 120 15.91 20.88 -11.43
C PHE A 120 17.01 19.92 -10.93
N ASP A 121 18.26 20.38 -10.91
CA ASP A 121 19.42 19.59 -10.46
C ASP A 121 19.33 19.19 -8.97
N HIS A 122 18.52 19.89 -8.18
CA HIS A 122 18.34 19.66 -6.74
C HIS A 122 16.93 19.17 -6.36
N GLU A 123 16.13 18.68 -7.31
CA GLU A 123 14.78 18.14 -7.02
C GLU A 123 14.80 16.83 -6.23
N ARG A 124 15.89 16.06 -6.29
CA ARG A 124 15.96 14.73 -5.67
C ARG A 124 16.50 14.84 -4.25
N ILE A 125 15.74 14.28 -3.31
CA ILE A 125 16.19 14.00 -1.94
C ILE A 125 16.58 12.51 -1.83
N PRO A 126 17.35 12.12 -0.79
CA PRO A 126 17.56 10.71 -0.50
C PRO A 126 16.21 9.99 -0.36
N GLU A 127 16.06 8.81 -0.94
CA GLU A 127 14.92 7.95 -0.65
C GLU A 127 14.99 7.42 0.79
N ARG A 128 13.90 6.83 1.28
CA ARG A 128 13.93 6.12 2.56
C ARG A 128 14.90 4.93 2.47
N VAL A 129 15.70 4.70 3.51
CA VAL A 129 16.68 3.59 3.55
C VAL A 129 16.01 2.23 3.28
N VAL A 130 14.82 2.04 3.84
CA VAL A 130 13.90 0.93 3.59
C VAL A 130 12.52 1.50 3.30
N HIS A 131 11.64 0.72 2.69
CA HIS A 131 10.29 1.19 2.33
C HIS A 131 10.29 2.39 1.37
N ALA A 132 11.31 2.50 0.51
CA ALA A 132 11.44 3.58 -0.47
C ALA A 132 10.27 3.60 -1.46
N ARG A 133 9.89 2.44 -1.99
CA ARG A 133 8.73 2.28 -2.86
C ARG A 133 7.43 2.23 -2.04
N GLY A 134 6.59 3.25 -2.17
CA GLY A 134 5.31 3.31 -1.43
C GLY A 134 4.42 4.50 -1.78
N TYR A 135 3.12 4.38 -1.54
CA TYR A 135 2.11 5.39 -1.91
C TYR A 135 1.23 5.74 -0.72
N GLY A 136 0.80 7.00 -0.66
CA GLY A 136 0.04 7.51 0.46
C GLY A 136 -1.25 8.20 0.04
N ALA A 137 -2.19 8.21 0.98
CA ALA A 137 -3.50 8.83 0.82
C ALA A 137 -3.98 9.42 2.14
N HIS A 138 -4.85 10.43 2.03
CA HIS A 138 -5.52 11.05 3.16
C HIS A 138 -6.79 10.28 3.51
N GLY A 139 -7.18 10.38 4.77
CA GLY A 139 -8.42 9.77 5.24
C GLY A 139 -8.89 10.33 6.57
N THR A 140 -9.84 9.62 7.15
CA THR A 140 -10.38 9.92 8.47
C THR A 140 -10.46 8.63 9.27
N PHE A 141 -10.06 8.70 10.53
CA PHE A 141 -10.27 7.67 11.53
C PHE A 141 -11.39 8.11 12.48
N VAL A 142 -12.31 7.21 12.79
CA VAL A 142 -13.38 7.43 13.75
C VAL A 142 -13.24 6.44 14.90
N GLY A 143 -13.01 6.96 16.12
CA GLY A 143 -12.94 6.14 17.34
C GLY A 143 -14.33 5.61 17.73
N TYR A 144 -14.37 4.38 18.26
CA TYR A 144 -15.61 3.77 18.75
C TYR A 144 -15.84 3.97 20.25
N GLY A 145 -14.88 4.53 20.98
CA GLY A 145 -14.96 4.67 22.44
C GLY A 145 -14.79 3.36 23.23
N THR A 146 -14.72 2.20 22.56
CA THR A 146 -14.65 0.87 23.18
C THR A 146 -13.33 0.59 23.90
N ALA A 147 -12.29 1.40 23.67
CA ALA A 147 -10.98 1.29 24.34
C ALA A 147 -10.86 2.16 25.61
N SER A 148 -11.89 2.92 26.00
CA SER A 148 -11.78 3.95 27.05
C SER A 148 -11.37 3.41 28.42
N ASN A 149 -11.69 2.15 28.71
CA ASN A 149 -11.36 1.46 29.96
C ASN A 149 -9.88 1.06 30.06
N VAL A 150 -9.16 0.98 28.94
CA VAL A 150 -7.75 0.56 28.89
C VAL A 150 -6.81 1.64 28.35
N CYS A 151 -7.34 2.65 27.65
CA CYS A 151 -6.54 3.70 27.03
C CYS A 151 -7.23 5.07 27.15
N LYS A 152 -6.48 6.06 27.63
CA LYS A 152 -6.92 7.46 27.75
C LYS A 152 -6.61 8.31 26.51
N ALA A 153 -6.20 7.74 25.38
CA ALA A 153 -5.87 8.52 24.19
C ALA A 153 -7.14 9.17 23.59
N ALA A 154 -7.13 10.50 23.42
CA ALA A 154 -8.33 11.25 23.04
C ALA A 154 -8.96 10.78 21.71
N PHE A 155 -8.13 10.42 20.73
CA PHE A 155 -8.58 10.03 19.39
C PHE A 155 -9.36 8.70 19.35
N LEU A 156 -9.29 7.90 20.42
CA LEU A 156 -10.03 6.64 20.55
C LEU A 156 -11.43 6.83 21.19
N GLY A 157 -11.79 8.07 21.55
CA GLY A 157 -13.12 8.39 22.10
C GLY A 157 -14.25 8.09 21.11
N ASP A 158 -15.47 7.91 21.65
CA ASP A 158 -16.65 7.60 20.85
C ASP A 158 -16.99 8.73 19.86
N GLY A 159 -17.08 8.39 18.58
CA GLY A 159 -17.38 9.32 17.49
C GLY A 159 -16.29 10.37 17.22
N VAL A 160 -15.12 10.26 17.84
CA VAL A 160 -14.03 11.22 17.64
C VAL A 160 -13.44 11.03 16.26
N GLU A 161 -13.66 12.01 15.38
CA GLU A 161 -13.05 12.05 14.05
C GLU A 161 -11.64 12.62 14.11
N THR A 162 -10.68 11.88 13.55
CA THR A 162 -9.27 12.26 13.48
C THR A 162 -8.81 12.19 12.04
N GLN A 163 -8.25 13.28 11.52
CA GLN A 163 -7.64 13.23 10.19
C GLN A 163 -6.40 12.34 10.22
N VAL A 164 -6.18 11.61 9.13
CA VAL A 164 -5.02 10.72 9.01
C VAL A 164 -4.35 10.83 7.66
N PHE A 165 -3.06 10.51 7.64
CA PHE A 165 -2.32 10.20 6.42
C PHE A 165 -1.74 8.79 6.54
N VAL A 166 -2.02 7.95 5.55
CA VAL A 166 -1.53 6.58 5.50
C VAL A 166 -0.57 6.43 4.35
N ARG A 167 0.54 5.72 4.57
CA ARG A 167 1.46 5.30 3.51
C ARG A 167 1.68 3.80 3.56
N PHE A 168 1.46 3.16 2.42
CA PHE A 168 1.80 1.77 2.17
C PHE A 168 3.11 1.67 1.39
N SER A 169 3.82 0.57 1.51
CA SER A 169 5.13 0.40 0.86
C SER A 169 5.57 -1.05 0.77
N THR A 170 6.48 -1.38 -0.14
CA THR A 170 7.34 -2.59 -0.02
C THR A 170 8.46 -2.30 1.00
N VAL A 171 9.50 -3.14 1.13
CA VAL A 171 10.65 -2.92 2.03
C VAL A 171 11.96 -2.74 1.27
N LEU A 172 12.34 -3.73 0.45
CA LEU A 172 13.71 -3.88 -0.06
C LEU A 172 14.00 -2.98 -1.25
N GLY A 173 13.02 -2.82 -2.14
CA GLY A 173 13.15 -2.11 -3.39
C GLY A 173 13.39 -0.62 -3.23
N SER A 174 14.24 -0.06 -4.10
CA SER A 174 14.39 1.39 -4.27
C SER A 174 13.08 2.02 -4.78
N ARG A 175 12.95 3.35 -4.73
CA ARG A 175 11.69 4.06 -5.02
C ARG A 175 11.06 3.76 -6.40
N GLY A 176 11.86 3.33 -7.37
CA GLY A 176 11.44 2.97 -8.72
C GLY A 176 11.19 1.47 -8.96
N SER A 177 11.25 0.62 -7.92
CA SER A 177 10.92 -0.80 -8.06
C SER A 177 9.42 -1.03 -8.29
N ALA A 178 9.05 -2.26 -8.65
CA ALA A 178 7.65 -2.64 -8.84
C ALA A 178 6.89 -2.88 -7.51
N ASP A 179 5.57 -2.73 -7.53
CA ASP A 179 4.69 -2.89 -6.36
C ASP A 179 4.42 -4.35 -5.97
N THR A 180 4.24 -5.23 -6.97
CA THR A 180 3.81 -6.63 -6.78
C THR A 180 4.97 -7.60 -6.62
N VAL A 181 6.09 -7.14 -6.08
CA VAL A 181 7.22 -8.02 -5.68
C VAL A 181 6.83 -8.90 -4.49
N ARG A 182 7.53 -10.03 -4.28
CA ARG A 182 7.40 -10.79 -3.03
C ARG A 182 8.19 -10.07 -1.95
N ASP A 183 7.49 -9.46 -1.01
CA ASP A 183 8.11 -8.65 0.04
C ASP A 183 7.13 -8.45 1.21
N THR A 184 7.64 -7.97 2.33
CA THR A 184 6.81 -7.42 3.40
C THR A 184 6.25 -6.08 2.95
N ARG A 185 5.02 -5.75 3.37
CA ARG A 185 4.43 -4.43 3.13
C ARG A 185 4.41 -3.60 4.41
N GLY A 186 4.86 -2.36 4.31
CA GLY A 186 4.65 -1.34 5.35
C GLY A 186 3.22 -0.82 5.32
N PHE A 187 2.67 -0.55 6.50
CA PHE A 187 1.37 0.10 6.71
C PHE A 187 1.54 1.13 7.83
N ALA A 188 1.94 2.35 7.45
CA ALA A 188 2.19 3.44 8.39
C ALA A 188 1.02 4.43 8.39
N THR A 189 0.48 4.71 9.58
CA THR A 189 -0.64 5.65 9.78
C THR A 189 -0.24 6.77 10.72
N LYS A 190 -0.36 8.02 10.28
CA LYS A 190 -0.20 9.22 11.10
C LYS A 190 -1.58 9.74 11.46
N PHE A 191 -1.87 9.83 12.75
CA PHE A 191 -3.08 10.40 13.32
C PHE A 191 -2.78 11.82 13.77
N TYR A 192 -3.44 12.81 13.17
CA TYR A 192 -3.29 14.20 13.55
C TYR A 192 -4.26 14.52 14.70
N THR A 193 -3.92 14.08 15.92
CA THR A 193 -4.78 14.22 17.09
C THR A 193 -4.70 15.62 17.70
N GLN A 194 -5.65 15.94 18.59
CA GLN A 194 -5.63 17.19 19.37
C GLN A 194 -4.53 17.22 20.43
N GLU A 195 -3.91 16.07 20.74
CA GLU A 195 -2.87 15.91 21.76
C GLU A 195 -1.48 15.64 21.15
N GLY A 196 -1.32 15.98 19.87
CA GLY A 196 -0.10 15.73 19.09
C GLY A 196 -0.29 14.64 18.03
N ASN A 197 0.73 14.43 17.21
CA ASN A 197 0.70 13.36 16.21
C ASN A 197 0.94 12.01 16.90
N PHE A 198 0.12 11.00 16.58
CA PHE A 198 0.41 9.60 16.89
C PHE A 198 0.74 8.85 15.60
N ASP A 199 1.85 8.11 15.57
CA ASP A 199 2.20 7.30 14.40
C ASP A 199 2.18 5.80 14.73
N LEU A 200 1.23 5.07 14.13
CA LEU A 200 1.22 3.61 14.14
C LEU A 200 1.97 3.10 12.90
N VAL A 201 3.25 2.73 13.09
CA VAL A 201 4.15 2.33 11.99
C VAL A 201 4.28 0.81 11.92
N GLY A 202 3.29 0.19 11.26
CA GLY A 202 3.15 -1.27 11.16
C GLY A 202 3.59 -1.88 9.84
N ASN A 203 3.39 -3.19 9.74
CA ASN A 203 3.55 -4.01 8.53
C ASN A 203 2.29 -4.85 8.27
N ASN A 204 2.16 -5.45 7.09
CA ASN A 204 1.11 -6.43 6.78
C ASN A 204 1.37 -7.84 7.33
N ILE A 205 2.46 -8.03 8.07
CA ILE A 205 2.88 -9.28 8.72
C ILE A 205 3.02 -8.99 10.23
N PRO A 206 2.47 -9.85 11.13
CA PRO A 206 2.35 -9.56 12.57
C PRO A 206 3.65 -9.72 13.38
N VAL A 207 4.72 -10.18 12.73
CA VAL A 207 6.03 -10.45 13.35
C VAL A 207 7.14 -9.79 12.53
N PHE A 208 8.36 -9.75 13.06
CA PHE A 208 9.54 -9.24 12.37
C PHE A 208 10.62 -10.33 12.16
N PHE A 209 11.59 -10.08 11.28
CA PHE A 209 12.68 -11.03 10.98
C PHE A 209 13.68 -11.23 12.14
N ILE A 210 13.84 -10.21 12.98
CA ILE A 210 14.88 -10.17 14.01
C ILE A 210 14.26 -9.77 15.35
N GLN A 211 14.92 -10.17 16.42
CA GLN A 211 14.48 -9.90 17.78
C GLN A 211 15.01 -8.56 18.30
N ASP A 212 16.24 -8.20 17.93
CA ASP A 212 16.94 -7.01 18.41
C ASP A 212 17.26 -6.08 17.23
N GLY A 213 16.95 -4.78 17.38
CA GLY A 213 17.12 -3.80 16.32
C GLY A 213 18.57 -3.51 15.95
N ILE A 214 19.55 -3.91 16.76
CA ILE A 214 20.97 -3.81 16.36
C ILE A 214 21.29 -4.64 15.12
N LYS A 215 20.55 -5.74 14.86
CA LYS A 215 20.68 -6.58 13.65
C LYS A 215 19.94 -6.03 12.43
N PHE A 216 19.25 -4.88 12.56
CA PHE A 216 18.46 -4.32 11.46
C PHE A 216 19.31 -4.05 10.20
N PRO A 217 20.51 -3.44 10.29
CA PRO A 217 21.37 -3.31 9.13
C PRO A 217 21.75 -4.66 8.51
N ASP A 218 21.98 -5.70 9.31
CA ASP A 218 22.40 -7.02 8.82
C ASP A 218 21.33 -7.68 7.95
N VAL A 219 20.08 -7.73 8.42
CA VAL A 219 18.98 -8.32 7.64
C VAL A 219 18.64 -7.50 6.40
N ILE A 220 18.73 -6.17 6.49
CA ILE A 220 18.47 -5.29 5.34
C ILE A 220 19.59 -5.41 4.31
N HIS A 221 20.87 -5.45 4.71
CA HIS A 221 21.98 -5.70 3.79
C HIS A 221 21.89 -7.09 3.15
N ALA A 222 21.47 -8.09 3.91
CA ALA A 222 21.31 -9.45 3.40
C ALA A 222 20.22 -9.55 2.32
N GLY A 223 19.09 -8.85 2.49
CA GLY A 223 17.97 -8.86 1.55
C GLY A 223 18.04 -7.82 0.42
N LYS A 224 18.82 -6.74 0.58
CA LYS A 224 19.03 -5.76 -0.49
C LYS A 224 19.96 -6.30 -1.59
N PRO A 225 20.02 -5.62 -2.76
CA PRO A 225 20.89 -6.03 -3.85
C PRO A 225 22.35 -6.17 -3.40
N HIS A 226 23.09 -7.12 -3.99
CA HIS A 226 24.49 -7.35 -3.62
C HIS A 226 25.33 -6.08 -3.82
N PRO A 227 26.21 -5.71 -2.88
CA PRO A 227 26.91 -4.44 -2.91
C PRO A 227 27.98 -4.33 -4.02
N ASP A 228 28.41 -5.44 -4.62
CA ASP A 228 29.38 -5.46 -5.72
C ASP A 228 28.77 -5.04 -7.06
N ARG A 229 27.46 -5.25 -7.25
CA ARG A 229 26.80 -5.12 -8.57
C ARG A 229 25.37 -4.56 -8.55
N GLU A 230 24.79 -4.37 -7.36
CA GLU A 230 23.41 -3.91 -7.15
C GLU A 230 22.34 -4.82 -7.78
N ILE A 231 22.50 -6.15 -7.66
CA ILE A 231 21.54 -7.16 -8.16
C ILE A 231 21.26 -8.20 -7.06
N PRO A 232 20.01 -8.70 -6.92
CA PRO A 232 18.79 -8.33 -7.65
C PRO A 232 18.00 -7.18 -6.98
N GLN A 233 17.26 -6.41 -7.79
CA GLN A 233 16.36 -5.35 -7.28
C GLN A 233 15.06 -5.96 -6.72
N ALA A 234 14.71 -5.56 -5.49
CA ALA A 234 13.44 -5.87 -4.83
C ALA A 234 13.06 -7.37 -4.80
N GLN A 235 14.03 -8.25 -4.59
CA GLN A 235 13.84 -9.70 -4.56
C GLN A 235 14.75 -10.30 -3.50
N SER A 236 14.23 -11.20 -2.65
CA SER A 236 15.01 -11.96 -1.67
C SER A 236 15.64 -13.24 -2.24
N ALA A 237 15.39 -13.54 -3.52
CA ALA A 237 15.77 -14.79 -4.18
C ALA A 237 17.25 -14.79 -4.61
N HIS A 238 18.16 -14.66 -3.64
CA HIS A 238 19.61 -14.68 -3.83
C HIS A 238 20.33 -15.15 -2.58
N ASP A 239 21.60 -15.54 -2.76
CA ASP A 239 22.42 -16.21 -1.75
C ASP A 239 22.54 -15.42 -0.42
N THR A 240 22.82 -14.12 -0.45
CA THR A 240 23.04 -13.34 0.79
C THR A 240 21.83 -13.34 1.73
N PHE A 241 20.62 -13.27 1.19
CA PHE A 241 19.40 -13.30 2.00
C PHE A 241 19.21 -14.67 2.64
N TRP A 242 19.32 -15.74 1.84
CA TRP A 242 19.12 -17.10 2.31
C TRP A 242 20.28 -17.61 3.19
N ASP A 243 21.49 -17.08 3.04
CA ASP A 243 22.59 -17.30 3.97
C ASP A 243 22.28 -16.70 5.34
N PHE A 244 21.81 -15.44 5.38
CA PHE A 244 21.35 -14.80 6.62
C PHE A 244 20.22 -15.62 7.26
N VAL A 245 19.13 -15.88 6.54
CA VAL A 245 17.95 -16.60 7.05
C VAL A 245 18.34 -17.98 7.59
N SER A 246 19.19 -18.72 6.88
CA SER A 246 19.58 -20.07 7.29
C SER A 246 20.56 -20.11 8.47
N THR A 247 21.22 -18.98 8.79
CA THR A 247 22.13 -18.83 9.95
C THR A 247 21.51 -18.07 11.13
N HIS A 248 20.39 -17.38 10.88
CA HIS A 248 19.65 -16.56 11.83
C HIS A 248 18.25 -17.12 11.99
N THR A 249 18.15 -18.24 12.70
CA THR A 249 16.90 -19.01 12.82
C THR A 249 15.72 -18.19 13.38
N GLU A 250 15.95 -17.08 14.09
CA GLU A 250 14.91 -16.14 14.52
C GLU A 250 14.09 -15.57 13.34
N ALA A 251 14.67 -15.49 12.14
CA ALA A 251 14.02 -15.01 10.92
C ALA A 251 13.00 -15.98 10.34
N THR A 252 13.03 -17.26 10.75
CA THR A 252 12.23 -18.34 10.16
C THR A 252 10.75 -17.97 10.13
N HIS A 253 10.21 -17.37 11.19
CA HIS A 253 8.79 -17.08 11.26
C HIS A 253 8.36 -16.03 10.25
N HIS A 254 9.05 -14.89 10.19
CA HIS A 254 8.73 -13.86 9.22
C HIS A 254 8.91 -14.35 7.77
N VAL A 255 9.93 -15.18 7.52
CA VAL A 255 10.15 -15.79 6.20
C VAL A 255 8.97 -16.68 5.79
N MET A 256 8.37 -17.45 6.71
CA MET A 256 7.17 -18.23 6.40
C MET A 256 6.02 -17.33 5.92
N TRP A 257 5.82 -16.17 6.55
CA TRP A 257 4.82 -15.20 6.10
C TRP A 257 5.18 -14.59 4.74
N ASN A 258 6.43 -14.17 4.54
CA ASN A 258 6.88 -13.57 3.27
C ASN A 258 6.83 -14.57 2.09
N MET A 259 7.13 -15.85 2.34
CA MET A 259 7.01 -16.92 1.34
C MET A 259 5.56 -17.35 1.09
N SER A 260 4.65 -17.08 2.02
CA SER A 260 3.23 -17.27 1.76
C SER A 260 2.72 -16.20 0.79
N ASP A 261 1.47 -16.34 0.36
CA ASP A 261 0.85 -15.35 -0.51
C ASP A 261 0.69 -13.98 0.16
N ARG A 262 0.79 -13.88 1.51
CA ARG A 262 0.84 -12.61 2.24
C ARG A 262 1.99 -11.69 1.78
N GLY A 263 3.04 -12.24 1.17
CA GLY A 263 4.13 -11.47 0.57
C GLY A 263 3.80 -10.87 -0.81
N ILE A 264 2.66 -11.22 -1.41
CA ILE A 264 2.20 -10.74 -2.73
C ILE A 264 0.71 -10.33 -2.69
N PRO A 265 0.33 -9.38 -1.84
CA PRO A 265 -1.07 -8.96 -1.70
C PRO A 265 -1.64 -8.47 -3.04
N ARG A 266 -2.95 -8.66 -3.25
CA ARG A 266 -3.66 -8.20 -4.45
C ARG A 266 -3.72 -6.67 -4.52
N SER A 267 -3.91 -6.03 -3.38
CA SER A 267 -3.94 -4.57 -3.23
C SER A 267 -3.54 -4.22 -1.81
N TYR A 268 -3.09 -2.98 -1.58
CA TYR A 268 -3.00 -2.44 -0.21
C TYR A 268 -4.34 -2.51 0.52
N ARG A 269 -5.46 -2.41 -0.21
CA ARG A 269 -6.83 -2.44 0.31
C ARG A 269 -7.26 -3.79 0.87
N THR A 270 -6.57 -4.87 0.50
CA THR A 270 -6.91 -6.25 0.82
C THR A 270 -5.81 -6.94 1.61
N MET A 271 -5.08 -6.19 2.44
CA MET A 271 -4.11 -6.72 3.38
C MET A 271 -4.40 -6.23 4.80
N GLU A 272 -4.05 -7.05 5.77
CA GLU A 272 -4.03 -6.65 7.17
C GLU A 272 -2.88 -5.69 7.45
N GLY A 273 -2.93 -5.05 8.61
CA GLY A 273 -1.82 -4.28 9.16
C GLY A 273 -1.61 -4.65 10.63
N PHE A 274 -0.38 -4.57 11.11
CA PHE A 274 -0.03 -4.96 12.46
C PHE A 274 1.02 -4.00 13.00
N GLY A 275 0.85 -3.56 14.25
CA GLY A 275 1.88 -2.78 14.95
C GLY A 275 3.16 -3.58 15.21
N VAL A 276 3.11 -4.91 15.09
CA VAL A 276 4.15 -5.90 15.41
C VAL A 276 4.49 -5.94 16.91
N HIS A 277 4.99 -4.83 17.43
CA HIS A 277 5.39 -4.66 18.81
C HIS A 277 4.20 -4.78 19.76
N THR A 278 4.51 -5.15 21.00
CA THR A 278 3.58 -4.95 22.11
C THR A 278 3.73 -3.53 22.62
N PHE A 279 2.62 -2.80 22.67
CA PHE A 279 2.51 -1.47 23.24
C PHE A 279 1.95 -1.57 24.65
N ARG A 280 2.08 -0.49 25.42
CA ARG A 280 1.42 -0.32 26.71
C ARG A 280 0.32 0.73 26.57
N LEU A 281 -0.90 0.36 26.90
CA LEU A 281 -2.03 1.27 27.01
C LEU A 281 -2.19 1.69 28.47
N VAL A 282 -2.53 2.96 28.68
CA VAL A 282 -2.72 3.56 30.00
C VAL A 282 -4.12 4.15 30.07
N ASN A 283 -4.91 3.71 31.04
CA ASN A 283 -6.27 4.22 31.24
C ASN A 283 -6.29 5.54 32.03
N ALA A 284 -7.49 6.08 32.28
CA ALA A 284 -7.66 7.36 32.97
C ALA A 284 -7.18 7.31 34.44
N GLU A 285 -7.26 6.15 35.09
CA GLU A 285 -6.81 5.91 36.46
C GLU A 285 -5.29 5.63 36.57
N GLY A 286 -4.57 5.58 35.44
CA GLY A 286 -3.14 5.27 35.39
C GLY A 286 -2.82 3.78 35.42
N GLY A 287 -3.83 2.90 35.35
CA GLY A 287 -3.65 1.46 35.18
C GLY A 287 -3.17 1.12 33.76
N THR A 288 -2.39 0.05 33.65
CA THR A 288 -1.75 -0.35 32.39
C THR A 288 -2.28 -1.67 31.84
N THR A 289 -2.27 -1.80 30.52
CA THR A 289 -2.62 -3.03 29.79
C THR A 289 -1.69 -3.16 28.59
N LEU A 290 -1.14 -4.34 28.36
CA LEU A 290 -0.31 -4.58 27.18
C LEU A 290 -1.21 -4.84 25.97
N ALA A 291 -0.83 -4.34 24.80
CA ALA A 291 -1.65 -4.47 23.61
C ALA A 291 -0.85 -4.69 22.33
N LYS A 292 -1.45 -5.40 21.37
CA LYS A 292 -0.98 -5.44 19.98
C LYS A 292 -2.07 -4.84 19.08
N PHE A 293 -1.69 -3.92 18.20
CA PHE A 293 -2.61 -3.26 17.25
C PHE A 293 -2.74 -4.05 15.94
N HIS A 294 -3.96 -4.10 15.42
CA HIS A 294 -4.35 -4.80 14.18
C HIS A 294 -5.22 -3.90 13.31
N TRP A 295 -4.96 -3.87 12.01
CA TRP A 295 -5.85 -3.33 10.99
C TRP A 295 -6.50 -4.49 10.24
N LYS A 296 -7.82 -4.58 10.31
CA LYS A 296 -8.61 -5.61 9.63
C LYS A 296 -9.30 -4.99 8.40
N PRO A 297 -8.93 -5.38 7.16
CA PRO A 297 -9.53 -4.81 5.95
C PRO A 297 -10.98 -5.25 5.81
N LYS A 298 -11.89 -4.30 5.53
CA LYS A 298 -13.31 -4.61 5.27
C LYS A 298 -13.51 -5.44 4.00
N LEU A 299 -12.59 -5.30 3.04
CA LEU A 299 -12.58 -6.04 1.77
C LEU A 299 -11.93 -7.42 1.87
N GLY A 300 -11.52 -7.86 3.07
CA GLY A 300 -10.87 -9.14 3.27
C GLY A 300 -9.38 -9.16 2.91
N VAL A 301 -8.78 -10.33 3.12
CA VAL A 301 -7.37 -10.58 2.84
C VAL A 301 -7.26 -11.35 1.53
N HIS A 302 -6.61 -10.74 0.55
CA HIS A 302 -6.47 -11.30 -0.80
C HIS A 302 -5.08 -11.07 -1.35
N SER A 303 -4.61 -12.06 -2.11
CA SER A 303 -3.25 -12.09 -2.64
C SER A 303 -3.24 -12.57 -4.08
N LEU A 304 -2.20 -12.18 -4.80
CA LEU A 304 -1.91 -12.65 -6.15
C LEU A 304 -1.41 -14.09 -6.10
N VAL A 305 -1.33 -14.73 -7.27
CA VAL A 305 -0.49 -15.92 -7.45
C VAL A 305 0.89 -15.50 -7.97
N TRP A 306 1.93 -16.28 -7.67
CA TRP A 306 3.32 -15.81 -7.89
C TRP A 306 3.66 -15.46 -9.34
N GLU A 307 3.13 -16.21 -10.30
CA GLU A 307 3.36 -15.90 -11.71
C GLU A 307 2.67 -14.60 -12.15
N GLU A 308 1.43 -14.39 -11.72
CA GLU A 308 0.67 -13.17 -11.99
C GLU A 308 1.42 -11.95 -11.45
N ALA A 309 1.93 -12.04 -10.22
CA ALA A 309 2.74 -11.00 -9.59
C ALA A 309 4.01 -10.67 -10.42
N GLN A 310 4.71 -11.69 -10.93
CA GLN A 310 5.87 -11.48 -11.81
C GLN A 310 5.49 -10.82 -13.14
N MET A 311 4.35 -11.18 -13.72
CA MET A 311 3.86 -10.55 -14.96
C MET A 311 3.50 -9.08 -14.72
N ILE A 312 2.79 -8.76 -13.63
CA ILE A 312 2.42 -7.39 -13.28
C ILE A 312 3.67 -6.51 -13.14
N ASN A 313 4.72 -7.01 -12.48
CA ASN A 313 5.95 -6.23 -12.28
C ASN A 313 6.60 -5.74 -13.59
N GLY A 314 6.35 -6.38 -14.73
CA GLY A 314 6.79 -5.92 -16.05
C GLY A 314 5.76 -5.10 -16.82
N ILE A 315 4.46 -5.34 -16.59
CA ILE A 315 3.36 -4.72 -17.34
C ILE A 315 2.91 -3.40 -16.71
N ASP A 316 2.72 -3.39 -15.40
CA ASP A 316 2.35 -2.21 -14.61
C ASP A 316 3.08 -2.25 -13.26
N PRO A 317 4.34 -1.76 -13.19
CA PRO A 317 5.08 -1.71 -11.93
C PRO A 317 4.43 -0.79 -10.87
N ASP A 318 3.42 0.01 -11.26
CA ASP A 318 2.66 0.92 -10.40
C ASP A 318 1.29 0.37 -9.98
N PHE A 319 1.06 -0.94 -10.13
CA PHE A 319 -0.23 -1.60 -9.92
C PHE A 319 -0.90 -1.30 -8.57
N HIS A 320 -0.21 -1.40 -7.43
CA HIS A 320 -0.84 -1.13 -6.12
C HIS A 320 -1.10 0.35 -5.90
N ARG A 321 -0.21 1.22 -6.40
CA ARG A 321 -0.41 2.68 -6.31
C ARG A 321 -1.61 3.12 -7.15
N ARG A 322 -1.71 2.60 -8.37
CA ARG A 322 -2.83 2.84 -9.28
C ARG A 322 -4.13 2.32 -8.67
N ASP A 323 -4.14 1.08 -8.18
CA ASP A 323 -5.32 0.48 -7.54
C ASP A 323 -5.86 1.33 -6.38
N LEU A 324 -4.98 1.84 -5.51
CA LEU A 324 -5.40 2.71 -4.40
C LEU A 324 -5.91 4.07 -4.89
N ALA A 325 -5.19 4.71 -5.83
CA ALA A 325 -5.58 6.01 -6.36
C ALA A 325 -6.93 5.94 -7.08
N ASP A 326 -7.10 4.93 -7.93
CA ASP A 326 -8.28 4.72 -8.75
C ASP A 326 -9.49 4.33 -7.90
N ALA A 327 -9.30 3.54 -6.84
CA ALA A 327 -10.36 3.22 -5.90
C ALA A 327 -10.88 4.46 -5.16
N ILE A 328 -9.98 5.36 -4.76
CA ILE A 328 -10.38 6.62 -4.14
C ILE A 328 -11.10 7.53 -5.14
N GLU A 329 -10.55 7.69 -6.34
CA GLU A 329 -11.14 8.54 -7.39
C GLU A 329 -12.54 8.06 -7.82
N SER A 330 -12.76 6.75 -7.82
CA SER A 330 -14.06 6.14 -8.14
C SER A 330 -15.04 6.10 -6.95
N GLY A 331 -14.65 6.57 -5.77
CA GLY A 331 -15.49 6.56 -4.56
C GLY A 331 -15.55 5.19 -3.84
N ALA A 332 -14.83 4.18 -4.33
CA ALA A 332 -14.65 2.87 -3.68
C ALA A 332 -13.63 2.96 -2.53
N HIS A 333 -13.90 3.84 -1.57
CA HIS A 333 -13.00 4.18 -0.46
C HIS A 333 -12.62 2.94 0.36
N PRO A 334 -11.34 2.58 0.47
CA PRO A 334 -10.93 1.43 1.26
C PRO A 334 -11.01 1.72 2.75
N GLN A 335 -11.40 0.69 3.50
CA GLN A 335 -11.66 0.77 4.93
C GLN A 335 -10.97 -0.35 5.71
N TRP A 336 -10.48 0.00 6.90
CA TRP A 336 -9.91 -0.93 7.85
C TRP A 336 -10.45 -0.64 9.25
N GLU A 337 -10.78 -1.70 9.98
CA GLU A 337 -11.13 -1.62 11.39
C GLU A 337 -9.85 -1.73 12.22
N LEU A 338 -9.58 -0.72 13.05
CA LEU A 338 -8.53 -0.80 14.05
C LEU A 338 -9.02 -1.70 15.17
N GLY A 339 -8.21 -2.65 15.57
CA GLY A 339 -8.46 -3.48 16.73
C GLY A 339 -7.22 -3.68 17.59
N VAL A 340 -7.46 -4.11 18.83
CA VAL A 340 -6.41 -4.44 19.80
C VAL A 340 -6.63 -5.81 20.39
N GLN A 341 -5.54 -6.57 20.52
CA GLN A 341 -5.47 -7.66 21.49
C GLN A 341 -4.99 -7.06 22.80
N LEU A 342 -5.54 -7.51 23.92
CA LEU A 342 -5.24 -6.98 25.26
C LEU A 342 -4.68 -8.10 26.14
N PHE A 343 -3.64 -7.78 26.90
CA PHE A 343 -2.95 -8.71 27.80
C PHE A 343 -2.67 -8.05 29.16
N PRO A 344 -2.64 -8.83 30.25
CA PRO A 344 -2.21 -8.32 31.54
C PRO A 344 -0.78 -7.75 31.50
N ASP A 345 -0.58 -6.54 32.04
CA ASP A 345 0.76 -5.95 32.20
C ASP A 345 1.45 -6.52 33.44
N THR A 346 2.07 -7.70 33.27
CA THR A 346 2.80 -8.39 34.33
C THR A 346 4.29 -8.02 34.29
N PRO A 347 5.05 -8.16 35.41
CA PRO A 347 6.49 -7.88 35.41
C PRO A 347 7.32 -8.71 34.42
N ARG A 348 6.80 -9.86 33.96
CA ARG A 348 7.46 -10.68 32.94
C ARG A 348 7.04 -10.32 31.52
N GLN A 349 5.94 -9.60 31.36
CA GLN A 349 5.34 -9.23 30.07
C GLN A 349 5.16 -10.45 29.16
N THR A 350 4.68 -11.55 29.75
CA THR A 350 4.37 -12.80 29.04
C THR A 350 2.88 -13.06 29.06
N PHE A 351 2.34 -13.69 28.01
CA PHE A 351 0.96 -14.15 27.95
C PHE A 351 0.89 -15.55 27.34
N GLU A 352 0.25 -16.50 28.03
CA GLU A 352 0.11 -17.90 27.55
C GLU A 352 1.45 -18.54 27.12
N GLY A 353 2.53 -18.24 27.83
CA GLY A 353 3.88 -18.74 27.53
C GLY A 353 4.59 -18.05 26.36
N ILE A 354 3.97 -17.03 25.76
CA ILE A 354 4.56 -16.17 24.73
C ILE A 354 5.20 -14.97 25.43
N ASP A 355 6.45 -14.69 25.10
CA ASP A 355 7.11 -13.46 25.50
C ASP A 355 6.64 -12.31 24.61
N LEU A 356 5.95 -11.32 25.18
CA LEU A 356 5.36 -10.24 24.40
C LEU A 356 6.40 -9.22 23.94
N LEU A 357 7.64 -9.30 24.43
CA LEU A 357 8.76 -8.47 24.01
C LEU A 357 9.50 -9.06 22.79
N ASP A 358 9.18 -10.31 22.40
CA ASP A 358 9.75 -10.95 21.22
C ASP A 358 8.96 -10.56 19.96
N SER A 359 9.50 -9.63 19.18
CA SER A 359 8.93 -9.20 17.89
C SER A 359 8.82 -10.32 16.84
N THR A 360 9.43 -11.49 17.05
CA THR A 360 9.27 -12.66 16.16
C THR A 360 8.05 -13.51 16.52
N LYS A 361 7.28 -13.12 17.55
CA LYS A 361 6.10 -13.83 18.03
C LYS A 361 4.82 -13.00 17.91
N PHE A 362 3.73 -13.63 17.48
CA PHE A 362 2.38 -13.06 17.60
C PHE A 362 1.57 -13.86 18.64
N VAL A 363 0.43 -13.30 19.05
CA VAL A 363 -0.54 -14.02 19.89
C VAL A 363 -1.69 -14.49 19.01
N PRO A 364 -1.95 -15.80 18.89
CA PRO A 364 -3.12 -16.33 18.18
C PRO A 364 -4.43 -15.70 18.64
N GLU A 365 -5.31 -15.40 17.70
CA GLU A 365 -6.60 -14.74 17.99
C GLU A 365 -7.51 -15.62 18.85
N GLU A 366 -7.29 -16.94 18.83
CA GLU A 366 -7.99 -17.91 19.69
C GLU A 366 -7.58 -17.80 21.17
N LEU A 367 -6.40 -17.25 21.47
CA LEU A 367 -5.96 -16.99 22.84
C LEU A 367 -6.36 -15.59 23.31
N ALA A 368 -6.33 -14.60 22.40
CA ALA A 368 -6.75 -13.23 22.66
C ALA A 368 -7.45 -12.66 21.41
N PRO A 369 -8.78 -12.52 21.40
CA PRO A 369 -9.49 -12.00 20.24
C PRO A 369 -9.14 -10.53 19.99
N VAL A 370 -9.14 -10.12 18.72
CA VAL A 370 -8.97 -8.73 18.33
C VAL A 370 -10.26 -7.96 18.61
N GLN A 371 -10.20 -6.97 19.51
CA GLN A 371 -11.33 -6.13 19.88
C GLN A 371 -11.34 -4.86 19.02
N PRO A 372 -12.43 -4.54 18.31
CA PRO A 372 -12.49 -3.37 17.45
C PRO A 372 -12.60 -2.06 18.25
N ILE A 373 -11.86 -1.04 17.83
CA ILE A 373 -11.74 0.26 18.53
C ILE A 373 -11.89 1.49 17.63
N GLY A 374 -11.98 1.31 16.30
CA GLY A 374 -12.31 2.40 15.39
C GLY A 374 -12.25 2.01 13.92
N LEU A 375 -12.65 2.94 13.05
CA LEU A 375 -12.70 2.75 11.59
C LEU A 375 -11.81 3.77 10.88
N LEU A 376 -10.89 3.27 10.06
CA LEU A 376 -10.14 4.05 9.07
C LEU A 376 -10.87 4.01 7.73
N THR A 377 -11.08 5.18 7.12
CA THR A 377 -11.51 5.31 5.72
C THR A 377 -10.54 6.22 4.97
N LEU A 378 -9.91 5.72 3.90
CA LEU A 378 -9.11 6.55 2.99
C LEU A 378 -9.99 7.03 1.85
N ASN A 379 -10.07 8.34 1.65
CA ASN A 379 -11.07 8.94 0.77
C ASN A 379 -10.54 10.09 -0.09
N ARG A 380 -9.25 10.41 0.00
CA ARG A 380 -8.67 11.48 -0.81
C ARG A 380 -7.23 11.17 -1.23
N ASN A 381 -6.93 11.39 -2.50
CA ASN A 381 -5.60 11.35 -3.06
C ASN A 381 -4.81 12.63 -2.73
N THR A 382 -3.48 12.56 -2.83
CA THR A 382 -2.61 13.73 -2.68
C THR A 382 -2.73 14.67 -3.87
N MET A 383 -2.59 15.98 -3.63
CA MET A 383 -2.41 16.96 -4.71
C MET A 383 -1.01 16.88 -5.32
N ASN A 384 0.00 16.54 -4.51
CA ASN A 384 1.38 16.38 -4.97
C ASN A 384 2.06 15.21 -4.25
N PHE A 385 2.44 14.18 -5.02
CA PHE A 385 3.09 13.00 -4.48
C PHE A 385 4.37 13.32 -3.70
N PHE A 386 5.23 14.20 -4.22
CA PHE A 386 6.50 14.52 -3.56
C PHE A 386 6.28 15.25 -2.25
N ALA A 387 5.50 16.34 -2.29
CA ALA A 387 5.29 17.23 -1.16
C ALA A 387 4.62 16.53 0.04
N GLU A 388 3.80 15.51 -0.24
CA GLU A 388 2.97 14.82 0.74
C GLU A 388 3.48 13.38 1.00
N THR A 389 3.48 12.52 -0.01
CA THR A 389 3.88 11.10 0.16
C THR A 389 5.39 10.91 0.30
N GLU A 390 6.20 11.59 -0.50
CA GLU A 390 7.66 11.42 -0.39
C GLU A 390 8.17 12.08 0.90
N GLN A 391 7.70 13.28 1.25
CA GLN A 391 8.18 14.03 2.41
C GLN A 391 7.54 13.66 3.76
N VAL A 392 6.46 12.88 3.82
CA VAL A 392 5.90 12.47 5.12
C VAL A 392 6.94 11.70 5.95
N ALA A 393 7.07 12.05 7.22
CA ALA A 393 7.94 11.39 8.19
C ALA A 393 7.05 10.71 9.24
N PHE A 394 7.09 9.37 9.25
CA PHE A 394 6.51 8.57 10.32
C PHE A 394 7.59 8.26 11.35
N HIS A 395 7.23 8.22 12.63
CA HIS A 395 8.14 7.89 13.71
C HIS A 395 7.40 7.25 14.88
N LEU A 396 7.79 6.04 15.28
CA LEU A 396 7.17 5.32 16.40
C LEU A 396 7.25 6.03 17.77
N GLY A 397 8.13 7.02 17.94
CA GLY A 397 8.18 7.85 19.14
C GLY A 397 7.22 9.04 19.11
N ASN A 398 6.49 9.25 18.02
CA ASN A 398 5.32 10.13 18.01
C ASN A 398 4.16 9.40 18.73
N LEU A 399 4.12 9.60 20.04
CA LEU A 399 3.13 9.02 20.95
C LEU A 399 2.18 10.11 21.47
N VAL A 400 1.08 9.67 22.08
CA VAL A 400 0.06 10.54 22.70
C VAL A 400 -0.29 10.00 24.09
N PRO A 401 -0.84 10.83 24.99
CA PRO A 401 -1.23 10.38 26.33
C PRO A 401 -2.12 9.13 26.27
N GLY A 402 -1.71 8.07 26.97
CA GLY A 402 -2.45 6.80 26.98
C GLY A 402 -1.83 5.68 26.16
N ILE A 403 -0.78 5.96 25.37
CA ILE A 403 -0.02 4.96 24.63
C ILE A 403 1.47 5.14 24.96
N ASP A 404 2.12 4.05 25.37
CA ASP A 404 3.52 4.00 25.77
C ASP A 404 4.22 2.76 25.16
N VAL A 405 5.54 2.74 25.21
CA VAL A 405 6.39 1.68 24.65
C VAL A 405 6.61 0.54 25.65
N THR A 406 7.19 -0.56 25.19
CA THR A 406 7.65 -1.68 26.03
C THR A 406 9.14 -1.93 25.84
N ASP A 407 9.71 -2.88 26.59
CA ASP A 407 11.13 -3.22 26.56
C ASP A 407 11.51 -4.12 25.37
N ASP A 408 10.66 -4.22 24.35
CA ASP A 408 10.97 -4.92 23.09
C ASP A 408 12.24 -4.30 22.46
N PRO A 409 13.34 -5.05 22.32
CA PRO A 409 14.63 -4.48 21.91
C PRO A 409 14.65 -4.01 20.45
N LEU A 410 13.80 -4.58 19.59
CA LEU A 410 13.58 -4.05 18.24
C LEU A 410 12.81 -2.74 18.30
N PHE A 411 11.75 -2.66 19.12
CA PHE A 411 10.98 -1.43 19.30
C PHE A 411 11.87 -0.28 19.78
N GLN A 412 12.67 -0.50 20.83
CA GLN A 412 13.56 0.49 21.42
C GLN A 412 14.57 1.07 20.41
N SER A 413 15.16 0.23 19.56
CA SER A 413 16.10 0.69 18.52
C SER A 413 15.42 1.56 17.46
N ARG A 414 14.16 1.27 17.13
CA ARG A 414 13.37 2.05 16.15
C ARG A 414 13.02 3.44 16.67
N LEU A 415 12.93 3.65 17.98
CA LEU A 415 12.72 4.97 18.56
C LEU A 415 13.89 5.93 18.23
N PHE A 416 15.12 5.43 18.15
CA PHE A 416 16.26 6.22 17.70
C PHE A 416 16.26 6.43 16.18
N SER A 417 16.22 5.34 15.42
CA SER A 417 16.49 5.35 13.97
C SER A 417 15.58 6.28 13.17
N TYR A 418 14.30 6.35 13.55
CA TYR A 418 13.29 7.09 12.81
C TYR A 418 13.40 8.61 13.00
N LEU A 419 14.04 9.05 14.09
CA LEU A 419 14.40 10.45 14.30
C LEU A 419 15.65 10.82 13.48
N ASP A 420 16.69 10.00 13.60
CA ASP A 420 17.99 10.22 12.96
C ASP A 420 17.92 10.25 11.43
N THR A 421 17.23 9.29 10.81
CA THR A 421 17.21 9.14 9.35
C THR A 421 16.57 10.34 8.63
N GLN A 422 15.76 11.16 9.32
CA GLN A 422 15.15 12.34 8.71
C GLN A 422 16.16 13.46 8.46
N LEU A 423 17.28 13.50 9.20
CA LEU A 423 18.26 14.57 9.10
C LEU A 423 18.86 14.65 7.69
N THR A 424 19.21 13.51 7.10
CA THR A 424 19.73 13.46 5.72
C THR A 424 18.61 13.44 4.70
N ARG A 425 17.52 12.70 4.96
CA ARG A 425 16.41 12.55 4.02
C ARG A 425 15.65 13.85 3.77
N LEU A 426 15.40 14.64 4.82
CA LEU A 426 14.58 15.86 4.79
C LEU A 426 15.38 17.11 5.16
N ALA A 427 16.71 17.04 5.01
CA ALA A 427 17.62 18.16 5.12
C ALA A 427 17.51 18.95 6.44
N GLY A 428 17.61 18.25 7.58
CA GLY A 428 17.80 18.85 8.91
C GLY A 428 16.69 18.57 9.93
N PRO A 429 16.75 19.23 11.10
CA PRO A 429 15.90 18.91 12.25
C PRO A 429 14.46 19.47 12.15
N ASN A 430 14.18 20.36 11.19
CA ASN A 430 12.89 21.04 11.06
C ASN A 430 11.86 20.27 10.20
N PHE A 431 12.04 18.96 10.00
CA PHE A 431 11.17 18.15 9.14
C PHE A 431 9.70 18.14 9.60
N ASN A 432 9.42 18.39 10.88
CA ASN A 432 8.06 18.54 11.42
C ASN A 432 7.35 19.81 10.93
N GLN A 433 8.09 20.80 10.41
CA GLN A 433 7.53 22.03 9.85
C GLN A 433 7.18 21.91 8.36
N ILE A 434 7.45 20.77 7.72
CA ILE A 434 6.96 20.42 6.38
C ILE A 434 5.44 20.19 6.47
N PRO A 435 4.60 20.75 5.57
CA PRO A 435 3.14 20.76 5.72
C PRO A 435 2.49 19.42 6.10
N ILE A 436 2.86 18.32 5.46
CA ILE A 436 2.29 16.99 5.75
C ILE A 436 2.68 16.45 7.14
N ASN A 437 3.75 16.95 7.75
CA ASN A 437 4.24 16.49 9.06
C ASN A 437 3.75 17.36 10.22
N ARG A 438 3.21 18.56 9.94
CA ARG A 438 2.79 19.50 10.97
C ARG A 438 1.70 18.88 11.85
N PRO A 439 1.80 18.99 13.19
CA PRO A 439 0.72 18.55 14.06
C PRO A 439 -0.49 19.48 13.90
N HIS A 440 -1.68 18.94 14.18
CA HIS A 440 -2.92 19.74 14.28
C HIS A 440 -3.17 20.20 15.73
N ALA A 441 -2.18 20.03 16.60
CA ALA A 441 -2.14 20.51 17.97
C ALA A 441 -1.09 21.64 18.10
N PRO A 442 -1.28 22.61 19.02
CA PRO A 442 -0.32 23.69 19.24
C PRO A 442 1.08 23.17 19.63
N VAL A 443 2.13 23.71 19.00
CA VAL A 443 3.52 23.44 19.31
C VAL A 443 4.12 24.65 20.00
N ASN A 444 4.50 24.48 21.27
CA ASN A 444 5.11 25.52 22.09
C ASN A 444 6.42 24.97 22.68
N ASP A 445 7.44 24.82 21.84
CA ASP A 445 8.74 24.30 22.23
C ASP A 445 9.81 25.42 22.40
N MET A 446 11.00 25.01 22.82
CA MET A 446 12.18 25.88 22.95
C MET A 446 13.28 25.55 21.91
N PHE A 447 12.96 24.82 20.84
CA PHE A 447 13.89 24.52 19.76
C PHE A 447 14.01 25.70 18.78
N ARG A 448 15.23 26.02 18.34
CA ARG A 448 15.52 27.19 17.49
C ARG A 448 16.48 26.83 16.35
N ASP A 449 16.51 27.70 15.34
CA ASP A 449 17.41 27.65 14.18
C ASP A 449 17.25 26.38 13.31
N GLY A 450 18.36 25.86 12.77
CA GLY A 450 18.35 24.72 11.85
C GLY A 450 17.99 25.06 10.40
N TYR A 451 18.29 24.14 9.48
CA TYR A 451 17.93 24.28 8.06
C TYR A 451 16.42 24.44 7.88
N HIS A 452 16.02 25.32 6.94
CA HIS A 452 14.62 25.57 6.57
C HIS A 452 13.68 25.85 7.75
N GLN A 453 14.13 26.63 8.73
CA GLN A 453 13.27 27.13 9.81
C GLN A 453 12.12 27.97 9.21
N HIS A 454 10.89 27.42 9.23
CA HIS A 454 9.69 28.09 8.70
C HIS A 454 8.96 28.90 9.76
N ALA A 455 8.95 28.44 11.02
CA ALA A 455 8.33 29.16 12.11
C ALA A 455 9.16 30.40 12.48
N VAL A 456 8.50 31.54 12.70
CA VAL A 456 9.13 32.74 13.27
C VAL A 456 8.73 32.83 14.74
N HIS A 457 9.54 32.22 15.60
CA HIS A 457 9.31 32.23 17.04
C HIS A 457 9.56 33.63 17.61
N ALA A 458 8.60 34.17 18.35
CA ALA A 458 8.77 35.40 19.14
C ALA A 458 9.33 35.07 20.54
N GLY A 459 9.83 36.09 21.24
CA GLY A 459 10.43 35.96 22.57
C GLY A 459 11.96 35.97 22.54
N VAL A 460 12.56 36.17 23.71
CA VAL A 460 14.03 36.32 23.87
C VAL A 460 14.68 35.20 24.68
N ALA A 461 13.90 34.30 25.30
CA ALA A 461 14.37 33.29 26.23
C ALA A 461 13.90 31.87 25.85
N PRO A 462 14.55 31.21 24.88
CA PRO A 462 14.28 29.80 24.53
C PRO A 462 14.94 28.83 25.53
N TYR A 463 14.74 29.05 26.83
CA TYR A 463 15.30 28.23 27.90
C TYR A 463 14.44 28.28 29.16
N LYS A 464 14.68 27.35 30.09
CA LYS A 464 14.03 27.31 31.40
C LYS A 464 15.03 27.15 32.55
N PRO A 465 14.70 27.66 33.74
CA PRO A 465 13.65 28.66 33.99
C PRO A 465 14.02 30.00 33.32
N ASN A 466 13.03 30.82 32.99
CA ASN A 466 13.24 32.18 32.48
C ASN A 466 12.24 33.17 33.08
N THR A 467 12.63 34.43 33.19
CA THR A 467 11.75 35.54 33.61
C THR A 467 11.48 36.55 32.49
N LEU A 468 12.33 36.58 31.45
CA LEU A 468 12.22 37.52 30.34
C LEU A 468 10.97 37.28 29.48
N ASP A 469 10.57 36.01 29.30
CA ASP A 469 9.34 35.63 28.59
C ASP A 469 8.25 35.15 29.58
N GLY A 470 8.33 35.58 30.85
CA GLY A 470 7.34 35.27 31.87
C GLY A 470 7.25 33.77 32.23
N GLY A 471 8.30 32.98 31.97
CA GLY A 471 8.35 31.54 32.25
C GLY A 471 7.74 30.64 31.18
N ASN A 472 7.17 31.23 30.12
CA ASN A 472 6.59 30.49 29.00
C ASN A 472 7.65 29.77 28.16
N PRO A 473 7.25 28.69 27.44
CA PRO A 473 5.99 27.94 27.59
C PRO A 473 5.99 27.11 28.88
N PHE A 474 4.89 26.96 29.63
CA PHE A 474 4.87 26.18 30.89
C PHE A 474 4.78 24.66 30.67
N GLU A 475 5.22 23.90 31.68
CA GLU A 475 4.95 22.46 31.75
C GLU A 475 3.45 22.23 32.02
N ALA A 476 2.87 21.20 31.39
CA ALA A 476 1.46 20.86 31.54
C ALA A 476 1.17 20.23 32.92
N SER A 477 0.06 20.60 33.55
CA SER A 477 -0.40 19.99 34.80
C SER A 477 -1.13 18.67 34.52
N ALA A 478 -1.39 17.85 35.54
CA ALA A 478 -2.16 16.60 35.36
C ALA A 478 -3.56 16.82 34.74
N ALA A 479 -4.18 17.98 34.97
CA ALA A 479 -5.48 18.33 34.39
C ALA A 479 -5.42 18.60 32.88
N ASP A 480 -4.24 18.95 32.36
CA ASP A 480 -3.98 19.26 30.94
C ASP A 480 -3.63 17.99 30.14
N ARG A 481 -3.82 16.80 30.73
CA ARG A 481 -3.53 15.49 30.12
C ARG A 481 -2.13 15.39 29.49
N PRO A 482 -1.06 15.64 30.26
CA PRO A 482 0.29 15.60 29.74
C PRO A 482 0.64 14.18 29.28
N PHE A 483 1.58 14.09 28.33
CA PHE A 483 2.28 12.85 28.11
C PHE A 483 3.12 12.57 29.36
N VAL A 484 2.76 11.53 30.10
CA VAL A 484 3.46 11.11 31.33
C VAL A 484 3.86 9.67 31.13
N GLU A 485 5.16 9.42 31.17
CA GLU A 485 5.71 8.07 31.16
C GLU A 485 5.21 7.31 32.38
N VAL A 486 4.74 6.08 32.19
CA VAL A 486 4.34 5.28 33.35
C VAL A 486 5.59 4.80 34.06
N ALA A 487 5.70 5.10 35.36
CA ALA A 487 6.80 4.61 36.17
C ALA A 487 6.77 3.07 36.25
N GLN A 488 7.76 2.42 35.62
CA GLN A 488 7.91 0.97 35.63
C GLN A 488 8.98 0.53 36.64
N PRO A 489 8.68 -0.39 37.57
CA PRO A 489 9.69 -0.93 38.46
C PRO A 489 10.64 -1.85 37.67
N LEU A 490 11.91 -1.48 37.58
CA LEU A 490 12.93 -2.34 36.99
C LEU A 490 13.45 -3.34 38.04
N PRO A 491 13.48 -4.65 37.74
CA PRO A 491 14.12 -5.62 38.62
C PRO A 491 15.62 -5.34 38.73
N LYS A 492 16.23 -5.70 39.87
CA LYS A 492 17.68 -5.58 40.04
C LYS A 492 18.41 -6.46 39.01
N ALA A 493 19.12 -5.83 38.09
CA ALA A 493 19.82 -6.50 36.99
C ALA A 493 21.20 -5.87 36.72
N ALA A 494 22.01 -6.53 35.90
CA ALA A 494 23.27 -6.00 35.39
C ALA A 494 23.12 -5.54 33.94
N LYS A 495 23.94 -4.57 33.50
CA LYS A 495 24.02 -4.17 32.08
C LYS A 495 24.69 -5.30 31.28
N VAL A 496 23.98 -5.89 30.32
CA VAL A 496 24.43 -7.06 29.54
C VAL A 496 24.11 -6.89 28.05
N ARG A 497 24.73 -7.72 27.20
CA ARG A 497 24.39 -7.90 25.78
C ARG A 497 23.93 -9.35 25.58
N GLN A 498 22.70 -9.65 26.00
CA GLN A 498 22.14 -11.01 26.02
C GLN A 498 20.64 -10.96 25.72
N SER A 499 20.14 -11.97 24.99
CA SER A 499 18.70 -12.22 24.85
C SER A 499 18.22 -13.17 25.95
N PRO A 500 16.96 -13.04 26.42
CA PRO A 500 16.40 -13.99 27.37
C PRO A 500 16.21 -15.37 26.71
N ALA A 501 16.24 -16.43 27.51
CA ALA A 501 16.03 -17.80 27.01
C ALA A 501 14.65 -18.00 26.36
N SER A 502 13.64 -17.21 26.75
CA SER A 502 12.30 -17.21 26.16
C SER A 502 12.28 -16.91 24.67
N PHE A 503 13.28 -16.19 24.15
CA PHE A 503 13.38 -15.83 22.75
C PHE A 503 13.91 -16.98 21.88
N SER A 504 14.48 -18.03 22.46
CA SER A 504 15.19 -19.09 21.73
C SER A 504 14.30 -20.06 20.94
N ASP A 505 12.97 -20.01 21.11
CA ASP A 505 12.05 -20.85 20.34
C ASP A 505 11.77 -20.22 18.97
N HIS A 506 12.43 -20.74 17.95
CA HIS A 506 12.34 -20.23 16.58
C HIS A 506 11.49 -21.09 15.64
N TYR A 507 10.89 -22.18 16.12
CA TYR A 507 10.25 -23.18 15.23
C TYR A 507 8.78 -23.44 15.55
N THR A 508 8.34 -23.20 16.79
CA THR A 508 6.97 -23.50 17.22
C THR A 508 5.92 -22.66 16.49
N GLN A 509 6.09 -21.34 16.38
CA GLN A 509 5.14 -20.49 15.66
C GLN A 509 5.22 -20.60 14.13
N PRO A 510 6.40 -20.75 13.49
CA PRO A 510 6.47 -21.13 12.08
C PRO A 510 5.68 -22.39 11.75
N ARG A 511 5.75 -23.41 12.63
CA ARG A 511 4.98 -24.65 12.49
C ARG A 511 3.49 -24.40 12.66
N LEU A 512 3.09 -23.59 13.64
CA LEU A 512 1.70 -23.20 13.83
C LEU A 512 1.16 -22.52 12.57
N PHE A 513 1.91 -21.57 12.00
CA PHE A 513 1.54 -20.90 10.75
C PHE A 513 1.37 -21.90 9.61
N TRP A 514 2.35 -22.77 9.36
CA TRP A 514 2.27 -23.82 8.33
C TRP A 514 1.03 -24.71 8.47
N LEU A 515 0.73 -25.16 9.68
CA LEU A 515 -0.42 -26.03 9.95
C LEU A 515 -1.76 -25.29 9.86
N SER A 516 -1.75 -23.96 9.88
CA SER A 516 -2.93 -23.11 9.76
C SER A 516 -3.30 -22.76 8.32
N LEU A 517 -2.38 -22.97 7.38
CA LEU A 517 -2.62 -22.72 5.97
C LEU A 517 -3.53 -23.81 5.37
N SER A 518 -4.42 -23.39 4.47
CA SER A 518 -5.17 -24.31 3.63
C SER A 518 -4.24 -25.12 2.72
N PRO A 519 -4.67 -26.28 2.18
CA PRO A 519 -3.90 -27.06 1.22
C PRO A 519 -3.29 -26.26 0.06
N VAL A 520 -4.04 -25.33 -0.53
CA VAL A 520 -3.55 -24.49 -1.64
C VAL A 520 -2.49 -23.49 -1.18
N GLU A 521 -2.68 -22.87 -0.01
CA GLU A 521 -1.69 -21.94 0.57
C GLU A 521 -0.40 -22.66 0.95
N LYS A 522 -0.48 -23.90 1.46
CA LYS A 522 0.68 -24.75 1.72
C LYS A 522 1.48 -25.02 0.45
N GLU A 523 0.80 -25.34 -0.65
CA GLU A 523 1.45 -25.59 -1.95
C GLU A 523 2.12 -24.31 -2.49
N HIS A 524 1.45 -23.16 -2.37
CA HIS A 524 2.05 -21.89 -2.76
C HIS A 524 3.29 -21.54 -1.93
N LEU A 525 3.26 -21.79 -0.62
CA LEU A 525 4.39 -21.60 0.27
C LEU A 525 5.59 -22.48 -0.15
N VAL A 526 5.35 -23.77 -0.37
CA VAL A 526 6.38 -24.71 -0.86
C VAL A 526 6.98 -24.20 -2.17
N ARG A 527 6.14 -23.84 -3.14
CA ARG A 527 6.59 -23.34 -4.45
C ARG A 527 7.39 -22.05 -4.32
N ALA A 528 7.04 -21.16 -3.39
CA ALA A 528 7.80 -19.94 -3.13
C ALA A 528 9.20 -20.25 -2.59
N PHE A 529 9.32 -21.11 -1.57
CA PHE A 529 10.62 -21.57 -1.07
C PHE A 529 11.45 -22.24 -2.16
N THR A 530 10.86 -23.14 -2.94
CA THR A 530 11.55 -23.82 -4.06
C THR A 530 12.02 -22.81 -5.12
N PHE A 531 11.19 -21.83 -5.47
CA PHE A 531 11.57 -20.80 -6.44
C PHE A 531 12.73 -19.94 -5.95
N GLU A 532 12.65 -19.46 -4.70
CA GLU A 532 13.65 -18.58 -4.12
C GLU A 532 14.99 -19.29 -3.91
N LEU A 533 15.00 -20.45 -3.24
CA LEU A 533 16.20 -21.25 -3.02
C LEU A 533 16.74 -21.86 -4.33
N GLY A 534 15.88 -22.09 -5.32
CA GLY A 534 16.27 -22.52 -6.65
C GLY A 534 17.17 -21.50 -7.37
N LYS A 535 17.04 -20.21 -7.04
CA LYS A 535 17.87 -19.13 -7.56
C LYS A 535 19.19 -18.91 -6.82
N CYS A 536 19.36 -19.48 -5.62
CA CYS A 536 20.65 -19.45 -4.95
C CYS A 536 21.68 -20.31 -5.71
N TYR A 537 22.92 -19.85 -5.79
CA TYR A 537 24.01 -20.59 -6.42
C TYR A 537 24.62 -21.63 -5.48
N GLU A 538 24.82 -21.25 -4.22
CA GLU A 538 25.54 -22.06 -3.25
C GLU A 538 24.66 -23.18 -2.67
N GLN A 539 25.05 -24.43 -2.93
CA GLN A 539 24.33 -25.61 -2.45
C GLN A 539 24.26 -25.67 -0.91
N ALA A 540 25.32 -25.24 -0.22
CA ALA A 540 25.37 -25.24 1.24
C ALA A 540 24.26 -24.38 1.87
N ILE A 541 23.87 -23.28 1.22
CA ILE A 541 22.77 -22.43 1.68
C ILE A 541 21.43 -23.18 1.57
N LYS A 542 21.19 -23.85 0.44
CA LYS A 542 19.98 -24.66 0.22
C LYS A 542 19.87 -25.77 1.25
N GLU A 543 20.94 -26.52 1.47
CA GLU A 543 20.99 -27.60 2.46
C GLU A 543 20.79 -27.08 3.89
N ARG A 544 21.39 -25.92 4.24
CA ARG A 544 21.20 -25.31 5.56
C ARG A 544 19.74 -24.89 5.76
N GLN A 545 19.13 -24.28 4.76
CA GLN A 545 17.72 -23.90 4.84
C GLN A 545 16.80 -25.12 4.98
N LEU A 546 17.08 -26.23 4.28
CA LEU A 546 16.33 -27.47 4.48
C LEU A 546 16.45 -28.01 5.91
N ARG A 547 17.60 -27.86 6.58
CA ARG A 547 17.74 -28.21 8.01
C ARG A 547 16.86 -27.34 8.90
N VAL A 548 16.76 -26.03 8.60
CA VAL A 548 15.86 -25.10 9.31
C VAL A 548 14.40 -25.54 9.11
N LEU A 549 13.99 -25.82 7.86
CA LEU A 549 12.64 -26.25 7.55
C LEU A 549 12.29 -27.62 8.19
N ALA A 550 13.25 -28.55 8.27
CA ALA A 550 13.04 -29.83 8.95
C ALA A 550 12.67 -29.64 10.43
N ASN A 551 13.28 -28.66 11.10
CA ASN A 551 12.96 -28.31 12.49
C ASN A 551 11.57 -27.66 12.62
N VAL A 552 11.03 -27.07 11.55
CA VAL A 552 9.67 -26.51 11.51
C VAL A 552 8.64 -27.61 11.24
N ASP A 553 8.72 -28.26 10.07
CA ASP A 553 7.83 -29.35 9.68
C ASP A 553 8.47 -30.29 8.65
N PRO A 554 8.47 -31.61 8.90
CA PRO A 554 9.06 -32.58 7.98
C PRO A 554 8.39 -32.63 6.60
N THR A 555 7.07 -32.39 6.50
CA THR A 555 6.34 -32.40 5.23
C THR A 555 6.72 -31.20 4.39
N LEU A 556 6.72 -30.00 4.99
CA LEU A 556 7.22 -28.78 4.33
C LEU A 556 8.65 -28.98 3.80
N CYS A 557 9.55 -29.48 4.65
CA CYS A 557 10.92 -29.75 4.27
C CYS A 557 11.02 -30.74 3.08
N ALA A 558 10.27 -31.84 3.15
CA ALA A 558 10.28 -32.87 2.11
C ALA A 558 9.81 -32.34 0.75
N GLU A 559 8.73 -31.56 0.72
CA GLU A 559 8.20 -31.01 -0.53
C GLU A 559 9.12 -29.93 -1.12
N VAL A 560 9.72 -29.07 -0.28
CA VAL A 560 10.72 -28.10 -0.77
C VAL A 560 11.97 -28.80 -1.27
N ALA A 561 12.48 -29.82 -0.55
CA ALA A 561 13.65 -30.59 -0.94
C ALA A 561 13.43 -31.32 -2.29
N LYS A 562 12.24 -31.91 -2.48
CA LYS A 562 11.82 -32.50 -3.76
C LYS A 562 11.85 -31.49 -4.90
N GLY A 563 11.32 -30.29 -4.68
CA GLY A 563 11.37 -29.20 -5.66
C GLY A 563 12.80 -28.74 -6.02
N LEU A 564 13.74 -28.87 -5.08
CA LEU A 564 15.16 -28.54 -5.27
C LEU A 564 15.99 -29.71 -5.79
N GLY A 565 15.45 -30.93 -5.87
CA GLY A 565 16.20 -32.14 -6.22
C GLY A 565 17.23 -32.54 -5.16
N LEU A 566 16.98 -32.24 -3.88
CA LEU A 566 17.87 -32.50 -2.75
C LEU A 566 17.24 -33.50 -1.77
N PRO A 567 18.04 -34.22 -0.96
CA PRO A 567 17.49 -35.06 0.11
C PRO A 567 16.93 -34.21 1.25
N ALA A 568 15.79 -34.62 1.81
CA ALA A 568 15.22 -34.00 3.00
C ALA A 568 15.99 -34.45 4.26
N PRO A 569 16.62 -33.55 5.03
CA PRO A 569 17.28 -33.90 6.28
C PRO A 569 16.27 -34.26 7.37
N ALA A 570 16.69 -35.10 8.32
CA ALA A 570 15.94 -35.31 9.55
C ALA A 570 15.98 -34.07 10.46
N PRO A 571 14.93 -33.79 11.24
CA PRO A 571 14.93 -32.70 12.21
C PRO A 571 16.01 -32.91 13.28
N ALA A 572 16.79 -31.86 13.55
CA ALA A 572 17.70 -31.81 14.70
C ALA A 572 16.94 -31.46 15.99
N VAL A 573 15.87 -30.68 15.87
CA VAL A 573 14.93 -30.35 16.95
C VAL A 573 13.58 -30.96 16.63
N GLN A 574 13.04 -31.76 17.55
CA GLN A 574 11.74 -32.39 17.34
C GLN A 574 10.64 -31.33 17.24
N PRO A 575 9.88 -31.27 16.12
CA PRO A 575 8.82 -30.29 15.95
C PRO A 575 7.74 -30.44 17.03
N LYS A 576 7.41 -29.34 17.73
CA LYS A 576 6.41 -29.37 18.81
C LYS A 576 5.00 -29.59 18.25
N LYS A 577 4.14 -30.25 19.03
CA LYS A 577 2.71 -30.30 18.73
C LYS A 577 2.10 -28.93 19.03
N VAL A 578 1.44 -28.33 18.03
CA VAL A 578 0.79 -27.02 18.13
C VAL A 578 -0.62 -27.10 17.57
N ALA A 579 -1.52 -26.27 18.10
CA ALA A 579 -2.85 -26.10 17.52
C ALA A 579 -2.78 -25.07 16.37
N PRO A 580 -3.39 -25.35 15.21
CA PRO A 580 -3.50 -24.37 14.14
C PRO A 580 -4.42 -23.21 14.54
N SER A 581 -4.22 -22.05 13.94
CA SER A 581 -5.03 -20.84 14.08
C SER A 581 -5.73 -20.53 12.74
N PRO A 582 -7.01 -20.90 12.58
CA PRO A 582 -7.76 -20.65 11.34
C PRO A 582 -7.81 -19.18 10.90
N ALA A 583 -7.56 -18.23 11.82
CA ALA A 583 -7.48 -16.81 11.50
C ALA A 583 -6.33 -16.44 10.54
N LEU A 584 -5.30 -17.29 10.42
CA LEU A 584 -4.12 -17.00 9.59
C LEU A 584 -4.35 -17.25 8.09
N SER A 585 -5.23 -18.20 7.75
CA SER A 585 -5.58 -18.51 6.36
C SER A 585 -6.40 -17.38 5.73
N GLN A 586 -6.10 -17.06 4.47
CA GLN A 586 -6.88 -16.12 3.66
C GLN A 586 -7.95 -16.81 2.79
N VAL A 587 -7.99 -18.15 2.78
CA VAL A 587 -8.87 -18.96 1.93
C VAL A 587 -10.05 -19.51 2.74
N GLY A 588 -11.23 -19.62 2.11
CA GLY A 588 -12.41 -20.25 2.73
C GLY A 588 -13.45 -19.28 3.31
N LYS A 589 -13.28 -17.97 3.09
CA LYS A 589 -14.27 -16.93 3.42
C LYS A 589 -14.72 -16.19 2.16
N THR A 590 -15.89 -15.58 2.22
CA THR A 590 -16.41 -14.67 1.18
C THR A 590 -16.36 -13.23 1.65
N TRP A 591 -16.09 -12.30 0.72
CA TRP A 591 -15.86 -10.89 1.02
C TRP A 591 -16.57 -9.98 0.01
N PRO A 592 -16.81 -8.70 0.37
CA PRO A 592 -17.37 -7.72 -0.56
C PRO A 592 -16.49 -7.54 -1.82
N THR A 593 -17.14 -7.23 -2.94
CA THR A 593 -16.49 -7.11 -4.26
C THR A 593 -16.21 -5.66 -4.66
N ASP A 594 -16.40 -4.71 -3.76
CA ASP A 594 -16.25 -3.28 -4.01
C ASP A 594 -14.87 -2.94 -4.59
N GLY A 595 -14.86 -2.19 -5.68
CA GLY A 595 -13.68 -1.76 -6.42
C GLY A 595 -12.89 -2.90 -7.08
N ARG A 596 -13.47 -4.09 -7.26
CA ARG A 596 -12.89 -5.14 -8.14
C ARG A 596 -13.04 -4.73 -9.60
N MET A 597 -12.04 -5.07 -10.40
CA MET A 597 -11.96 -4.72 -11.82
C MET A 597 -12.47 -5.89 -12.67
N ILE A 598 -13.38 -5.63 -13.61
CA ILE A 598 -13.97 -6.64 -14.49
C ILE A 598 -13.63 -6.32 -15.94
N GLY A 599 -12.82 -7.16 -16.58
CA GLY A 599 -12.53 -7.04 -18.01
C GLY A 599 -13.71 -7.56 -18.84
N ILE A 600 -14.16 -6.81 -19.84
CA ILE A 600 -15.24 -7.20 -20.74
C ILE A 600 -14.70 -7.14 -22.17
N VAL A 601 -14.48 -8.30 -22.77
CA VAL A 601 -14.11 -8.41 -24.19
C VAL A 601 -15.36 -8.24 -25.03
N VAL A 602 -15.33 -7.23 -25.88
CA VAL A 602 -16.46 -6.84 -26.73
C VAL A 602 -16.07 -6.87 -28.20
N ASP A 603 -17.05 -7.14 -29.04
CA ASP A 603 -17.02 -6.85 -30.47
C ASP A 603 -18.22 -5.93 -30.81
N PRO A 604 -18.40 -5.47 -32.05
CA PRO A 604 -19.56 -4.65 -32.42
C PRO A 604 -20.92 -5.36 -32.32
N ALA A 605 -20.98 -6.64 -31.95
CA ALA A 605 -22.22 -7.38 -31.74
C ALA A 605 -22.65 -7.36 -30.25
N ASP A 606 -23.95 -7.54 -30.00
CA ASP A 606 -24.58 -7.56 -28.67
C ASP A 606 -24.20 -6.40 -27.71
N LEU A 607 -24.32 -5.17 -28.21
CA LEU A 607 -23.97 -3.97 -27.42
C LEU A 607 -24.98 -3.67 -26.30
N ASP A 608 -26.21 -4.18 -26.38
CA ASP A 608 -27.23 -3.99 -25.34
C ASP A 608 -26.95 -4.86 -24.10
N GLY A 609 -26.51 -6.11 -24.29
CA GLY A 609 -26.04 -6.98 -23.20
C GLY A 609 -24.84 -6.37 -22.48
N VAL A 610 -23.87 -5.86 -23.24
CA VAL A 610 -22.70 -5.15 -22.70
C VAL A 610 -23.10 -3.93 -21.88
N ARG A 611 -24.02 -3.09 -22.38
CA ARG A 611 -24.48 -1.88 -21.69
C ARG A 611 -25.11 -2.23 -20.34
N THR A 612 -25.99 -3.24 -20.33
CA THR A 612 -26.66 -3.75 -19.11
C THR A 612 -25.67 -4.31 -18.08
N VAL A 613 -24.75 -5.18 -18.51
CA VAL A 613 -23.69 -5.74 -17.65
C VAL A 613 -22.83 -4.63 -17.06
N ARG A 614 -22.42 -3.65 -17.88
CA ARG A 614 -21.59 -2.52 -17.44
C ARG A 614 -22.29 -1.69 -16.35
N GLU A 615 -23.55 -1.34 -16.55
CA GLU A 615 -24.34 -0.60 -15.56
C GLU A 615 -24.52 -1.39 -14.26
N THR A 616 -24.71 -2.71 -14.37
CA THR A 616 -24.85 -3.61 -13.21
C THR A 616 -23.56 -3.70 -12.40
N ILE A 617 -22.40 -3.77 -13.06
CA ILE A 617 -21.08 -3.78 -12.42
C ILE A 617 -20.85 -2.47 -11.64
N LEU A 618 -21.15 -1.32 -12.26
CA LEU A 618 -21.04 -0.01 -11.62
C LEU A 618 -21.98 0.13 -10.42
N ALA A 619 -23.24 -0.32 -10.56
CA ALA A 619 -24.22 -0.30 -9.48
C ALA A 619 -23.82 -1.20 -8.29
N ALA A 620 -23.03 -2.24 -8.54
CA ALA A 620 -22.45 -3.11 -7.51
C ALA A 620 -21.14 -2.57 -6.91
N GLY A 621 -20.72 -1.35 -7.25
CA GLY A 621 -19.48 -0.74 -6.75
C GLY A 621 -18.21 -1.33 -7.36
N MET A 622 -18.31 -2.12 -8.44
CA MET A 622 -17.17 -2.66 -9.20
C MET A 622 -16.86 -1.79 -10.41
N VAL A 623 -15.71 -2.02 -11.06
CA VAL A 623 -15.22 -1.21 -12.17
C VAL A 623 -15.16 -2.03 -13.46
N PRO A 624 -15.99 -1.74 -14.47
CA PRO A 624 -15.95 -2.42 -15.76
C PRO A 624 -14.90 -1.80 -16.69
N LEU A 625 -14.11 -2.65 -17.36
CA LEU A 625 -13.11 -2.27 -18.35
C LEU A 625 -13.45 -2.92 -19.70
N LEU A 626 -13.91 -2.12 -20.66
CA LEU A 626 -14.22 -2.59 -22.02
C LEU A 626 -12.93 -2.74 -22.83
N ILE A 627 -12.78 -3.93 -23.41
CA ILE A 627 -11.61 -4.35 -24.18
C ILE A 627 -12.09 -4.67 -25.60
N ALA A 628 -11.62 -3.91 -26.59
CA ALA A 628 -12.05 -4.03 -27.98
C ALA A 628 -10.86 -4.12 -28.95
N PRO A 629 -11.07 -4.34 -30.26
CA PRO A 629 -9.97 -4.36 -31.22
C PRO A 629 -9.25 -3.01 -31.38
N THR A 630 -9.97 -1.90 -31.24
CA THR A 630 -9.44 -0.53 -31.39
C THR A 630 -9.92 0.35 -30.24
N GLY A 631 -9.17 1.41 -29.96
CA GLY A 631 -9.56 2.41 -28.95
C GLY A 631 -10.62 3.37 -29.51
N GLY A 632 -11.43 3.94 -28.62
CA GLY A 632 -12.48 4.90 -28.99
C GLY A 632 -13.89 4.29 -29.02
N PRO A 633 -14.86 4.95 -29.70
CA PRO A 633 -16.24 4.49 -29.72
C PRO A 633 -16.41 3.08 -30.31
N ILE A 634 -17.26 2.27 -29.68
CA ILE A 634 -17.59 0.91 -30.14
C ILE A 634 -18.87 0.97 -30.97
N GLY A 635 -18.71 1.03 -32.30
CA GLY A 635 -19.83 1.27 -33.22
C GLY A 635 -20.56 2.57 -32.87
N ASP A 636 -21.88 2.60 -33.10
CA ASP A 636 -22.74 3.74 -32.77
C ASP A 636 -23.39 3.64 -31.37
N SER A 637 -22.82 2.82 -30.48
CA SER A 637 -23.48 2.45 -29.20
C SER A 637 -23.37 3.48 -28.08
N GLY A 638 -22.50 4.48 -28.23
CA GLY A 638 -22.13 5.41 -27.16
C GLY A 638 -21.17 4.82 -26.11
N LEU A 639 -20.78 3.55 -26.24
CA LEU A 639 -19.72 2.92 -25.44
C LEU A 639 -18.35 3.26 -26.01
N VAL A 640 -17.35 3.36 -25.14
CA VAL A 640 -15.96 3.65 -25.52
C VAL A 640 -15.06 2.55 -24.99
N ALA A 641 -14.27 1.96 -25.87
CA ALA A 641 -13.24 0.99 -25.50
C ALA A 641 -12.12 1.67 -24.72
N GLN A 642 -11.72 1.09 -23.59
CA GLN A 642 -10.73 1.69 -22.69
C GLN A 642 -9.41 0.93 -22.69
N ARG A 643 -9.44 -0.29 -23.20
CA ARG A 643 -8.26 -1.00 -23.67
C ARG A 643 -8.52 -1.58 -25.05
N THR A 644 -7.44 -1.72 -25.79
CA THR A 644 -7.38 -2.59 -26.97
C THR A 644 -6.88 -3.98 -26.58
N PHE A 645 -7.00 -4.97 -27.46
CA PHE A 645 -6.34 -6.27 -27.27
C PHE A 645 -4.81 -6.16 -27.16
N LEU A 646 -4.20 -5.11 -27.72
CA LEU A 646 -2.78 -4.82 -27.59
C LEU A 646 -2.42 -4.28 -26.19
N THR A 647 -3.29 -3.46 -25.61
CA THR A 647 -2.99 -2.72 -24.37
C THR A 647 -3.57 -3.38 -23.12
N ALA A 648 -4.45 -4.38 -23.25
CA ALA A 648 -5.01 -5.13 -22.14
C ALA A 648 -4.19 -6.38 -21.82
N ARG A 649 -4.04 -6.68 -20.52
CA ARG A 649 -3.61 -8.00 -20.05
C ARG A 649 -4.53 -8.56 -18.96
N SER A 650 -4.61 -9.89 -18.88
CA SER A 650 -5.31 -10.66 -17.84
C SER A 650 -5.05 -10.19 -16.41
N VAL A 651 -3.89 -9.59 -16.14
CA VAL A 651 -3.46 -9.17 -14.81
C VAL A 651 -4.08 -7.84 -14.34
N GLU A 652 -4.66 -7.04 -15.26
CA GLU A 652 -5.29 -5.75 -14.93
C GLU A 652 -6.68 -5.90 -14.28
N PHE A 653 -7.27 -7.09 -14.28
CA PHE A 653 -8.63 -7.32 -13.78
C PHE A 653 -8.79 -8.62 -12.99
N ASP A 654 -9.83 -8.68 -12.17
CA ASP A 654 -10.11 -9.75 -11.23
C ASP A 654 -10.97 -10.88 -11.84
N ALA A 655 -11.78 -10.55 -12.85
CA ALA A 655 -12.55 -11.50 -13.65
C ALA A 655 -12.64 -11.05 -15.11
N LEU A 656 -12.90 -12.01 -16.00
CA LEU A 656 -13.04 -11.78 -17.44
C LEU A 656 -14.44 -12.18 -17.92
N LEU A 657 -15.05 -11.30 -18.69
CA LEU A 657 -16.34 -11.48 -19.34
C LEU A 657 -16.15 -11.43 -20.85
N LEU A 658 -16.70 -12.41 -21.56
CA LEU A 658 -16.65 -12.51 -23.02
C LEU A 658 -18.05 -12.25 -23.57
N ALA A 659 -18.26 -11.05 -24.11
CA ALA A 659 -19.50 -10.67 -24.79
C ALA A 659 -19.53 -11.12 -26.25
N GLY A 660 -18.36 -11.16 -26.88
CA GLY A 660 -18.21 -11.40 -28.31
C GLY A 660 -17.03 -12.31 -28.63
N SER A 661 -16.91 -12.64 -29.92
CA SER A 661 -15.87 -13.50 -30.47
C SER A 661 -15.12 -12.75 -31.56
N PRO A 662 -14.36 -11.70 -31.17
CA PRO A 662 -13.76 -10.78 -32.14
C PRO A 662 -12.76 -11.52 -33.02
N PRO A 663 -12.83 -11.37 -34.36
CA PRO A 663 -11.81 -11.93 -35.25
C PRO A 663 -10.45 -11.24 -35.01
N PRO A 664 -9.34 -11.83 -35.49
CA PRO A 664 -8.02 -11.20 -35.42
C PRO A 664 -8.04 -9.76 -35.92
N GLY A 665 -7.59 -8.83 -35.08
CA GLY A 665 -7.51 -7.40 -35.42
C GLY A 665 -6.50 -7.13 -36.55
N PRO A 666 -6.56 -5.97 -37.23
CA PRO A 666 -5.61 -5.61 -38.29
C PRO A 666 -4.13 -5.62 -37.85
N ASP A 667 -3.89 -5.45 -36.54
CA ASP A 667 -2.56 -5.46 -35.92
C ASP A 667 -2.10 -6.86 -35.45
N ALA A 668 -2.96 -7.88 -35.55
CA ALA A 668 -2.64 -9.29 -35.33
C ALA A 668 -1.94 -9.89 -36.58
N ALA A 669 -0.78 -9.32 -36.94
CA ALA A 669 -0.07 -9.67 -38.17
C ALA A 669 0.78 -10.95 -38.01
N PRO A 670 0.69 -11.94 -38.92
CA PRO A 670 1.43 -13.20 -38.80
C PRO A 670 2.94 -13.04 -38.83
N ALA A 671 3.44 -11.96 -39.44
CA ALA A 671 4.87 -11.64 -39.46
C ALA A 671 5.45 -11.26 -38.10
N ARG A 672 4.61 -10.86 -37.13
CA ARG A 672 5.01 -10.44 -35.78
C ARG A 672 4.71 -11.51 -34.74
N ASP A 673 3.63 -12.27 -34.95
CA ASP A 673 3.30 -13.45 -34.19
C ASP A 673 2.54 -14.43 -35.11
N ALA A 674 3.20 -15.53 -35.46
CA ALA A 674 2.68 -16.54 -36.38
C ALA A 674 1.42 -17.26 -35.83
N LYS A 675 1.24 -17.28 -34.49
CA LYS A 675 0.00 -17.74 -33.86
C LYS A 675 -1.07 -16.65 -33.90
N ALA A 676 -0.65 -15.38 -33.85
CA ALA A 676 -1.57 -14.27 -33.84
C ALA A 676 -2.26 -13.98 -35.17
N GLY A 677 -1.53 -14.16 -36.27
CA GLY A 677 -2.02 -13.90 -37.61
C GLY A 677 -2.23 -15.13 -38.47
N ALA A 678 -2.34 -16.33 -37.86
CA ALA A 678 -2.55 -17.55 -38.61
C ALA A 678 -3.82 -17.43 -39.49
N PRO A 679 -3.73 -17.65 -40.83
CA PRO A 679 -4.90 -17.64 -41.70
C PRO A 679 -5.93 -18.66 -41.21
N GLY A 680 -7.14 -18.20 -40.84
CA GLY A 680 -8.24 -19.06 -40.38
C GLY A 680 -8.53 -19.05 -38.88
N GLY A 681 -7.85 -18.22 -38.06
CA GLY A 681 -8.26 -17.99 -36.67
C GLY A 681 -9.62 -17.28 -36.61
N LEU A 682 -10.61 -17.91 -35.97
CA LEU A 682 -11.95 -17.33 -35.77
C LEU A 682 -11.98 -16.25 -34.68
N VAL A 683 -10.96 -16.22 -33.81
CA VAL A 683 -10.88 -15.37 -32.62
C VAL A 683 -9.50 -14.73 -32.54
N ASP A 684 -9.43 -13.48 -32.05
CA ASP A 684 -8.16 -12.83 -31.85
C ASP A 684 -7.29 -13.62 -30.83
N PRO A 685 -6.07 -13.99 -31.21
CA PRO A 685 -5.11 -14.74 -30.38
C PRO A 685 -4.84 -14.12 -29.00
N ARG A 686 -4.90 -12.79 -28.88
CA ARG A 686 -4.62 -12.07 -27.64
C ARG A 686 -5.77 -12.24 -26.67
N VAL A 687 -7.01 -12.36 -27.17
CA VAL A 687 -8.18 -12.74 -26.36
C VAL A 687 -8.03 -14.17 -25.86
N VAL A 688 -7.63 -15.10 -26.73
CA VAL A 688 -7.36 -16.50 -26.32
C VAL A 688 -6.30 -16.57 -25.21
N LEU A 689 -5.19 -15.87 -25.39
CA LEU A 689 -4.12 -15.79 -24.39
C LEU A 689 -4.61 -15.20 -23.07
N MET A 690 -5.40 -14.13 -23.13
CA MET A 690 -5.99 -13.49 -21.96
C MET A 690 -6.89 -14.44 -21.17
N VAL A 691 -7.74 -15.21 -21.86
CA VAL A 691 -8.61 -16.24 -21.26
C VAL A 691 -7.77 -17.33 -20.59
N GLN A 692 -6.72 -17.82 -21.27
CA GLN A 692 -5.84 -18.87 -20.74
C GLN A 692 -5.08 -18.41 -19.49
N GLU A 693 -4.64 -17.16 -19.45
CA GLU A 693 -3.99 -16.58 -18.28
C GLU A 693 -4.94 -16.42 -17.11
N CYS A 694 -6.13 -15.84 -17.33
CA CYS A 694 -7.18 -15.79 -16.31
C CYS A 694 -7.51 -17.17 -15.77
N PHE A 695 -7.59 -18.18 -16.65
CA PHE A 695 -7.88 -19.54 -16.25
C PHE A 695 -6.78 -20.10 -15.33
N ARG A 696 -5.52 -19.96 -15.75
CA ARG A 696 -4.34 -20.42 -15.02
C ARG A 696 -4.12 -19.68 -13.70
N HIS A 697 -4.52 -18.42 -13.61
CA HIS A 697 -4.50 -17.63 -12.37
C HIS A 697 -5.77 -17.83 -11.53
N ALA A 698 -6.58 -18.85 -11.81
CA ALA A 698 -7.77 -19.20 -11.04
C ALA A 698 -8.82 -18.07 -10.94
N LYS A 699 -8.88 -17.17 -11.93
CA LYS A 699 -9.91 -16.11 -12.00
C LYS A 699 -11.23 -16.68 -12.51
N ALA A 700 -12.33 -16.02 -12.13
CA ALA A 700 -13.65 -16.31 -12.67
C ALA A 700 -13.73 -15.81 -14.13
N ILE A 701 -14.35 -16.62 -15.00
CA ILE A 701 -14.52 -16.32 -16.42
C ILE A 701 -15.99 -16.53 -16.77
N GLY A 702 -16.61 -15.53 -17.40
CA GLY A 702 -17.98 -15.61 -17.91
C GLY A 702 -18.02 -15.43 -19.42
N ALA A 703 -18.91 -16.14 -20.11
CA ALA A 703 -19.16 -15.94 -21.52
C ALA A 703 -20.65 -16.05 -21.84
N TRP A 704 -21.16 -15.16 -22.68
CA TRP A 704 -22.54 -15.27 -23.16
C TRP A 704 -22.64 -15.08 -24.67
N GLY A 705 -23.73 -15.59 -25.25
CA GLY A 705 -23.99 -15.46 -26.68
C GLY A 705 -22.78 -15.83 -27.55
N ALA A 706 -22.33 -14.90 -28.39
CA ALA A 706 -21.18 -15.09 -29.26
C ALA A 706 -19.85 -15.29 -28.50
N GLY A 707 -19.71 -14.73 -27.29
CA GLY A 707 -18.52 -14.90 -26.47
C GLY A 707 -18.21 -16.35 -26.06
N GLN A 708 -19.20 -17.24 -26.12
CA GLN A 708 -18.97 -18.68 -25.91
C GLN A 708 -17.99 -19.27 -26.94
N ALA A 709 -18.01 -18.80 -28.19
CA ALA A 709 -17.06 -19.23 -29.21
C ALA A 709 -15.61 -18.80 -28.90
N ALA A 710 -15.41 -17.62 -28.29
CA ALA A 710 -14.10 -17.19 -27.81
C ALA A 710 -13.59 -18.06 -26.66
N LEU A 711 -14.48 -18.45 -25.74
CA LEU A 711 -14.15 -19.38 -24.66
C LEU A 711 -13.75 -20.76 -25.21
N GLU A 712 -14.54 -21.31 -26.13
CA GLU A 712 -14.25 -22.60 -26.78
C GLU A 712 -12.90 -22.58 -27.51
N ALA A 713 -12.62 -21.50 -28.26
CA ALA A 713 -11.36 -21.33 -28.96
C ALA A 713 -10.13 -21.30 -28.03
N SER A 714 -10.30 -20.91 -26.78
CA SER A 714 -9.22 -20.90 -25.79
C SER A 714 -8.85 -22.29 -25.25
N GLY A 715 -9.75 -23.27 -25.40
CA GLY A 715 -9.56 -24.64 -24.94
C GLY A 715 -9.67 -24.84 -23.43
N VAL A 716 -10.15 -23.84 -22.67
CA VAL A 716 -10.31 -23.96 -21.21
C VAL A 716 -11.73 -24.41 -20.85
N ALA A 717 -11.85 -25.29 -19.85
CA ALA A 717 -13.11 -25.79 -19.32
C ALA A 717 -12.95 -26.18 -17.84
N GLY A 718 -14.04 -26.20 -17.07
CA GLY A 718 -14.04 -26.64 -15.68
C GLY A 718 -14.56 -25.59 -14.69
N ALA A 719 -14.17 -25.72 -13.42
CA ALA A 719 -14.67 -24.87 -12.33
C ALA A 719 -14.39 -23.37 -12.56
N GLY A 720 -15.36 -22.54 -12.18
CA GLY A 720 -15.25 -21.08 -12.26
C GLY A 720 -15.47 -20.47 -13.65
N ILE A 721 -16.06 -21.25 -14.56
CA ILE A 721 -16.53 -20.81 -15.87
C ILE A 721 -18.06 -20.74 -15.85
N ALA A 722 -18.61 -19.56 -16.12
CA ALA A 722 -20.04 -19.32 -16.23
C ALA A 722 -20.42 -19.11 -17.71
N VAL A 723 -21.41 -19.85 -18.21
CA VAL A 723 -21.86 -19.76 -19.61
C VAL A 723 -23.38 -19.72 -19.70
N GLY A 724 -23.91 -18.95 -20.64
CA GLY A 724 -25.35 -18.91 -20.91
C GLY A 724 -25.73 -17.87 -21.95
N ASP A 725 -27.01 -17.77 -22.28
CA ASP A 725 -27.49 -16.78 -23.26
C ASP A 725 -27.84 -15.42 -22.62
N ASP A 726 -27.98 -15.38 -21.29
CA ASP A 726 -28.35 -14.18 -20.53
C ASP A 726 -27.11 -13.57 -19.84
N ALA A 727 -26.70 -12.39 -20.30
CA ALA A 727 -25.52 -11.70 -19.81
C ALA A 727 -25.57 -11.36 -18.31
N THR A 728 -26.76 -11.08 -17.76
CA THR A 728 -26.93 -10.71 -16.35
C THR A 728 -26.82 -11.93 -15.45
N LYS A 729 -27.34 -13.09 -15.88
CA LYS A 729 -27.16 -14.35 -15.15
C LYS A 729 -25.70 -14.78 -15.11
N VAL A 730 -24.99 -14.69 -16.24
CA VAL A 730 -23.54 -14.98 -16.31
C VAL A 730 -22.76 -14.06 -15.37
N LEU A 731 -23.05 -12.76 -15.37
CA LEU A 731 -22.45 -11.81 -14.43
C LEU A 731 -22.74 -12.20 -12.97
N GLY A 732 -23.97 -12.61 -12.64
CA GLY A 732 -24.35 -13.03 -11.29
C GLY A 732 -23.53 -14.23 -10.77
N GLU A 733 -23.29 -15.23 -11.62
CA GLU A 733 -22.43 -16.37 -11.29
C GLU A 733 -20.96 -15.95 -11.09
N VAL A 734 -20.43 -15.10 -11.99
CA VAL A 734 -19.07 -14.56 -11.87
C VAL A 734 -18.91 -13.71 -10.60
N ALA A 735 -19.90 -12.88 -10.26
CA ALA A 735 -19.91 -12.06 -9.05
C ALA A 735 -19.90 -12.91 -7.77
N ALA A 736 -20.65 -14.02 -7.75
CA ALA A 736 -20.63 -14.96 -6.63
C ALA A 736 -19.23 -15.57 -6.42
N LEU A 737 -18.53 -15.93 -7.51
CA LEU A 737 -17.17 -16.46 -7.46
C LEU A 737 -16.15 -15.40 -6.99
N LEU A 738 -16.33 -14.14 -7.38
CA LEU A 738 -15.44 -13.04 -6.96
C LEU A 738 -15.39 -12.84 -5.45
N GLY A 739 -16.48 -13.17 -4.75
CA GLY A 739 -16.52 -13.13 -3.28
C GLY A 739 -15.48 -14.05 -2.63
N ALA A 740 -15.13 -15.17 -3.26
CA ALA A 740 -14.07 -16.08 -2.82
C ALA A 740 -12.67 -15.70 -3.38
N HIS A 741 -12.58 -14.58 -4.09
CA HIS A 741 -11.41 -14.05 -4.80
C HIS A 741 -10.88 -14.89 -5.97
N ARG A 742 -10.68 -16.19 -5.79
CA ARG A 742 -10.24 -17.14 -6.83
C ARG A 742 -10.98 -18.46 -6.71
N VAL A 743 -10.93 -19.21 -7.80
CA VAL A 743 -11.57 -20.52 -7.98
C VAL A 743 -10.53 -21.61 -7.68
N TRP A 744 -10.21 -21.80 -6.41
CA TRP A 744 -9.13 -22.69 -5.97
C TRP A 744 -9.38 -24.16 -6.31
N GLU A 745 -10.65 -24.59 -6.34
CA GLU A 745 -11.07 -25.94 -6.71
C GLU A 745 -10.74 -26.31 -8.16
N ARG A 746 -10.41 -25.31 -9.01
CA ARG A 746 -9.93 -25.54 -10.38
C ARG A 746 -8.62 -26.33 -10.40
N PHE A 747 -7.77 -26.14 -9.40
CA PHE A 747 -6.48 -26.82 -9.26
C PHE A 747 -6.41 -27.48 -7.87
N PRO A 748 -6.91 -28.72 -7.74
CA PRO A 748 -6.88 -29.44 -6.47
C PRO A 748 -5.46 -29.51 -5.90
N ALA A 749 -5.29 -29.04 -4.67
CA ALA A 749 -4.00 -29.06 -3.99
C ALA A 749 -3.51 -30.50 -3.78
N THR A 750 -2.20 -30.69 -3.90
CA THR A 750 -1.56 -32.01 -3.77
C THR A 750 -1.01 -32.29 -2.37
N ILE A 751 -0.99 -31.26 -1.52
CA ILE A 751 -0.45 -31.30 -0.15
C ILE A 751 -1.61 -31.12 0.84
N SER A 752 -1.73 -32.03 1.81
CA SER A 752 -2.78 -31.98 2.85
C SER A 752 -2.39 -31.16 4.08
#